data_AF-A0A3N5FMK4-F1
#
_entry.id   AF-A0A3N5FMK4-F1
#
_cell.length_a   1.000
_cell.length_b   1.000
_cell.length_c   1.000
_cell.angle_alpha   90.00
_cell.angle_beta   90.00
_cell.angle_gamma   90.00
#
_symmetry.space_group_name_H-M   'P 1'
#
loop_
_entity.id
_entity.type
_entity.pdbx_description
1 polymer ?
#
loop_
_entity_poly.entity_id
_entity_poly.type
_entity_poly.pdbx_seq_one_letter_code
_entity_poly.pdbx_strand_id
1 'polypeptide(L)'
;MSRKPINAGLILFLAAFLFSCAAGQEQFKIGMKLSKAGKYTDAIAYLEQAIAKEPTNVEYLKALSDLKETLISDCVSQGSKAISTQSPVTMTALNAVKALLSRAKEIDPNHPSVKKFSSEINKQENLLLNETKSLYAQAKSFISAEEWLKAHSSLQKIQSIFPNYEDSSQHLSQTALNGSEALYGKARALFDEDDFKGASKYLNEAISLKSDHKPSLDLLTVLKEKDNKNYFINKGKKAGTAQDWSKALKAYNKALEYAPGDESLKLLIATVEQKLGTHYIQTAKNQMSDGWLFKAFESYNIALKNAADPNNSELRNLRRELASQAGILAAKFKDQKKYGSAWFWYTKLIRIEPDYPEIFSNNLAMEDKIKQRVQKSIAVFDFSSPSGYKDAGIIVANNLITYLFKNASGDIKILERENLKSILEEMKLGQIGVVSEQTAKEMGRVYGIDVAVMGSVLLYQVETSSSQGTNTVRYQIGTEIQDNIEYLNWIAKNPNAPPNLLATAPPAKITAPKFAEKDYIVSNHKKVGFVQLSFRIVDVRTGENIQVRTIERKEVVEDDTSAGLPEANVKFDPLVILTDTELLQKMTGEVVAELGREALKPLNNLEKTYFQEGEQFLKRREGLNAAENFVAAIFDEKMKMTQGSFLSLKAMENLEDIFRNYKDN
;
A
#
# COMPACT_ATOMS: atom_id res chain seq x y z
N MET A 1 70.79 -18.02 95.53
CA MET A 1 71.23 -19.40 95.88
C MET A 1 70.89 -20.31 94.70
N SER A 2 71.88 -20.59 93.84
CA SER A 2 72.66 -21.85 93.73
C SER A 2 71.89 -23.01 93.07
N ARG A 3 72.08 -23.22 91.75
CA ARG A 3 72.84 -24.32 91.07
C ARG A 3 71.97 -25.59 90.85
N LYS A 4 71.63 -25.96 89.59
CA LYS A 4 72.38 -26.80 88.59
C LYS A 4 72.38 -28.33 88.96
N PRO A 5 72.59 -29.29 88.03
CA PRO A 5 71.82 -29.74 86.85
C PRO A 5 71.84 -31.31 86.68
N ILE A 6 71.58 -31.85 85.46
CA ILE A 6 72.32 -32.95 84.72
C ILE A 6 71.53 -34.21 84.25
N ASN A 7 71.46 -34.33 82.89
CA ASN A 7 71.79 -35.43 81.92
C ASN A 7 71.29 -36.89 82.12
N ALA A 8 71.16 -37.78 81.11
CA ALA A 8 71.15 -37.80 79.63
C ALA A 8 70.95 -39.27 79.11
N GLY A 9 70.65 -39.44 77.80
CA GLY A 9 70.91 -40.62 76.91
C GLY A 9 69.79 -41.68 76.81
N LEU A 10 69.17 -42.12 75.70
CA LEU A 10 69.36 -42.28 74.23
C LEU A 10 69.91 -43.65 73.75
N ILE A 11 69.13 -44.38 72.92
CA ILE A 11 69.51 -45.36 71.85
C ILE A 11 68.31 -45.61 70.88
N LEU A 12 68.62 -45.74 69.56
CA LEU A 12 67.82 -46.02 68.34
C LEU A 12 67.30 -47.49 68.24
N PHE A 13 66.32 -47.93 67.42
CA PHE A 13 66.13 -47.79 65.94
C PHE A 13 64.72 -48.29 65.47
N LEU A 14 64.26 -47.77 64.32
CA LEU A 14 63.40 -48.39 63.25
C LEU A 14 61.84 -48.32 63.31
N ALA A 15 61.27 -47.35 62.58
CA ALA A 15 60.08 -47.54 61.72
C ALA A 15 59.92 -46.38 60.71
N ALA A 16 59.69 -46.76 59.46
CA ALA A 16 59.44 -45.89 58.31
C ALA A 16 58.02 -45.27 58.34
N PHE A 17 57.82 -44.28 57.45
CA PHE A 17 56.61 -43.48 57.17
C PHE A 17 56.37 -42.27 58.08
N LEU A 18 55.93 -41.17 57.44
CA LEU A 18 55.58 -39.83 57.99
C LEU A 18 56.70 -38.77 57.98
N PHE A 19 57.27 -38.47 56.81
CA PHE A 19 57.82 -37.13 56.55
C PHE A 19 56.86 -36.34 55.64
N SER A 20 56.53 -35.14 56.12
CA SER A 20 55.76 -34.02 55.54
C SER A 20 54.22 -34.10 55.46
N CYS A 21 53.54 -33.83 56.58
CA CYS A 21 52.10 -33.50 56.61
C CYS A 21 51.80 -32.18 57.39
N ALA A 22 52.72 -31.20 57.42
CA ALA A 22 52.51 -29.98 58.23
C ALA A 22 53.01 -28.67 57.63
N ALA A 23 53.30 -28.61 56.33
CA ALA A 23 53.84 -27.40 55.70
C ALA A 23 52.76 -26.29 55.52
N GLY A 24 51.48 -26.65 55.43
CA GLY A 24 50.36 -25.73 55.19
C GLY A 24 49.49 -25.42 56.42
N GLN A 25 49.73 -26.04 57.57
CA GLN A 25 48.83 -26.02 58.73
C GLN A 25 48.65 -24.64 59.39
N GLU A 26 49.69 -23.81 59.36
CA GLU A 26 49.62 -22.44 59.90
C GLU A 26 48.75 -21.54 59.01
N GLN A 27 48.95 -21.60 57.69
CA GLN A 27 48.13 -20.86 56.72
C GLN A 27 46.66 -21.29 56.79
N PHE A 28 46.40 -22.58 56.95
CA PHE A 28 45.04 -23.10 57.14
C PHE A 28 44.36 -22.52 58.39
N LYS A 29 45.04 -22.50 59.54
CA LYS A 29 44.48 -21.93 60.78
C LYS A 29 44.21 -20.43 60.65
N ILE A 30 45.10 -19.69 59.99
CA ILE A 30 44.91 -18.25 59.72
C ILE A 30 43.72 -18.04 58.79
N GLY A 31 43.64 -18.80 57.69
CA GLY A 31 42.51 -18.76 56.76
C GLY A 31 41.17 -19.03 57.44
N MET A 32 41.10 -20.06 58.29
CA MET A 32 39.89 -20.38 59.06
C MET A 32 39.53 -19.31 60.10
N LYS A 33 40.51 -18.65 60.73
CA LYS A 33 40.27 -17.53 61.66
C LYS A 33 39.78 -16.29 60.93
N LEU A 34 40.35 -15.97 59.77
CA LEU A 34 39.93 -14.86 58.91
C LEU A 34 38.52 -15.10 58.34
N SER A 35 38.20 -16.34 57.98
CA SER A 35 36.85 -16.75 57.57
C SER A 35 35.82 -16.49 58.68
N LYS A 36 36.10 -16.90 59.92
CA LYS A 36 35.24 -16.59 61.09
C LYS A 36 35.13 -15.10 61.40
N ALA A 37 36.11 -14.30 61.01
CA ALA A 37 36.13 -12.84 61.19
C ALA A 37 35.49 -12.06 60.03
N GLY A 38 34.92 -12.75 59.03
CA GLY A 38 34.28 -12.11 57.87
C GLY A 38 35.23 -11.54 56.81
N LYS A 39 36.55 -11.79 56.94
CA LYS A 39 37.59 -11.32 56.01
C LYS A 39 37.85 -12.37 54.93
N TYR A 40 36.86 -12.54 54.08
CA TYR A 40 36.74 -13.69 53.20
C TYR A 40 37.74 -13.75 52.05
N THR A 41 38.10 -12.60 51.46
CA THR A 41 39.14 -12.51 50.42
C THR A 41 40.50 -12.94 50.95
N ASP A 42 40.86 -12.45 52.14
CA ASP A 42 42.10 -12.80 52.82
C ASP A 42 42.06 -14.28 53.22
N ALA A 43 40.93 -14.77 53.74
CA ALA A 43 40.75 -16.16 54.12
C ALA A 43 40.96 -17.13 52.94
N ILE A 44 40.42 -16.81 51.77
CA ILE A 44 40.62 -17.57 50.53
C ILE A 44 42.10 -17.59 50.14
N ALA A 45 42.78 -16.44 50.15
CA ALA A 45 44.20 -16.35 49.81
C ALA A 45 45.09 -17.19 50.75
N TYR A 46 44.83 -17.18 52.06
CA TYR A 46 45.57 -18.01 53.02
C TYR A 46 45.26 -19.52 52.86
N LEU A 47 44.03 -19.90 52.54
CA LEU A 47 43.68 -21.29 52.26
C LEU A 47 44.30 -21.78 50.93
N GLU A 48 44.37 -20.94 49.90
CA GLU A 48 45.06 -21.24 48.64
C GLU A 48 46.57 -21.41 48.86
N GLN A 49 47.20 -20.59 49.71
CA GLN A 49 48.59 -20.79 50.14
C GLN A 49 48.79 -22.10 50.90
N ALA A 50 47.83 -22.51 51.74
CA ALA A 50 47.89 -23.78 52.45
C ALA A 50 47.85 -24.97 51.47
N ILE A 51 46.98 -24.90 50.44
CA ILE A 51 46.85 -25.92 49.39
C ILE A 51 48.07 -25.93 48.47
N ALA A 52 48.67 -24.78 48.14
CA ALA A 52 49.89 -24.73 47.33
C ALA A 52 51.06 -25.48 47.99
N LYS A 53 51.09 -25.52 49.33
CA LYS A 53 52.07 -26.28 50.12
C LYS A 53 51.70 -27.75 50.30
N GLU A 54 50.40 -28.07 50.33
CA GLU A 54 49.88 -29.43 50.47
C GLU A 54 48.74 -29.72 49.47
N PRO A 55 49.06 -29.98 48.18
CA PRO A 55 48.05 -30.03 47.11
C PRO A 55 47.04 -31.18 47.22
N THR A 56 47.39 -32.26 47.93
CA THR A 56 46.55 -33.46 48.08
C THR A 56 45.81 -33.51 49.42
N ASN A 57 45.90 -32.46 50.25
CA ASN A 57 45.26 -32.43 51.56
C ASN A 57 43.74 -32.20 51.41
N VAL A 58 42.96 -33.25 51.67
CA VAL A 58 41.50 -33.27 51.52
C VAL A 58 40.82 -32.26 52.46
N GLU A 59 41.37 -31.99 53.64
CA GLU A 59 40.79 -31.04 54.60
C GLU A 59 40.89 -29.60 54.11
N TYR A 60 42.04 -29.21 53.54
CA TYR A 60 42.28 -27.85 53.06
C TYR A 60 41.46 -27.57 51.79
N LEU A 61 41.42 -28.55 50.89
CA LEU A 61 40.58 -28.51 49.68
C LEU A 61 39.10 -28.38 50.04
N LYS A 62 38.62 -29.16 51.02
CA LYS A 62 37.22 -29.10 51.48
C LYS A 62 36.90 -27.75 52.14
N ALA A 63 37.74 -27.26 53.04
CA ALA A 63 37.50 -25.99 53.72
C ALA A 63 37.49 -24.78 52.77
N LEU A 64 38.37 -24.78 51.75
CA LEU A 64 38.33 -23.77 50.70
C LEU A 64 37.03 -23.87 49.90
N SER A 65 36.62 -25.08 49.51
CA SER A 65 35.38 -25.32 48.78
C SER A 65 34.14 -24.87 49.57
N ASP A 66 34.01 -25.26 50.83
CA ASP A 66 32.88 -24.90 51.70
C ASP A 66 32.80 -23.37 51.93
N LEU A 67 33.96 -22.72 52.07
CA LEU A 67 34.04 -21.26 52.20
C LEU A 67 33.61 -20.55 50.92
N LYS A 68 34.10 -20.99 49.75
CA LYS A 68 33.71 -20.43 48.44
C LYS A 68 32.21 -20.61 48.20
N GLU A 69 31.65 -21.79 48.48
CA GLU A 69 30.21 -22.07 48.35
C GLU A 69 29.36 -21.14 49.21
N THR A 70 29.72 -20.97 50.49
CA THR A 70 28.97 -20.12 51.44
C THR A 70 28.87 -18.68 50.95
N LEU A 71 29.99 -18.13 50.45
CA LEU A 71 30.07 -16.73 50.01
C LEU A 71 29.35 -16.50 48.69
N ILE A 72 29.48 -17.44 47.76
CA ILE A 72 28.77 -17.41 46.49
C ILE A 72 27.26 -17.49 46.75
N SER A 73 26.82 -18.39 47.63
CA SER A 73 25.41 -18.53 48.01
C SER A 73 24.85 -17.25 48.64
N ASP A 74 25.59 -16.60 49.55
CA ASP A 74 25.20 -15.33 50.15
C ASP A 74 25.06 -14.21 49.11
N CYS A 75 26.05 -14.04 48.23
CA CYS A 75 26.00 -13.03 47.16
C CYS A 75 24.83 -13.27 46.19
N VAL A 76 24.61 -14.52 45.76
CA VAL A 76 23.52 -14.89 44.85
C VAL A 76 22.16 -14.72 45.54
N SER A 77 22.03 -15.07 46.82
CA SER A 77 20.79 -14.92 47.59
C SER A 77 20.42 -13.45 47.78
N GLN A 78 21.37 -12.61 48.22
CA GLN A 78 21.16 -11.18 48.37
C GLN A 78 20.78 -10.51 47.04
N GLY A 79 21.49 -10.86 45.96
CA GLY A 79 21.21 -10.33 44.63
C GLY A 79 19.86 -10.80 44.07
N SER A 80 19.50 -12.07 44.28
CA SER A 80 18.19 -12.61 43.87
C SER A 80 17.04 -11.96 44.63
N LYS A 81 17.21 -11.71 45.94
CA LYS A 81 16.24 -11.01 46.78
C LYS A 81 16.06 -9.55 46.38
N ALA A 82 17.15 -8.86 46.05
CA ALA A 82 17.10 -7.46 45.61
C ALA A 82 16.29 -7.27 44.32
N ILE A 83 16.30 -8.26 43.41
CA ILE A 83 15.49 -8.22 42.18
C ILE A 83 14.05 -8.66 42.42
N SER A 84 13.82 -9.72 43.19
CA SER A 84 12.47 -10.27 43.39
C SER A 84 11.55 -9.36 44.21
N THR A 85 12.10 -8.44 44.98
CA THR A 85 11.34 -7.50 45.82
C THR A 85 11.00 -6.18 45.12
N GLN A 86 11.58 -5.90 43.95
CA GLN A 86 11.35 -4.66 43.21
C GLN A 86 10.51 -4.91 41.95
N SER A 87 9.31 -4.32 41.93
CA SER A 87 8.39 -4.38 40.78
C SER A 87 7.90 -2.97 40.41
N PRO A 88 8.17 -2.47 39.18
CA PRO A 88 9.00 -3.07 38.14
C PRO A 88 10.49 -3.02 38.48
N VAL A 89 11.27 -3.94 37.90
CA VAL A 89 12.73 -3.94 38.00
C VAL A 89 13.30 -2.70 37.29
N THR A 90 14.25 -2.01 37.93
CA THR A 90 14.89 -0.80 37.38
C THR A 90 16.36 -1.03 37.08
N MET A 91 16.95 -0.20 36.22
CA MET A 91 18.37 -0.30 35.91
C MET A 91 19.24 0.00 37.13
N THR A 92 18.80 0.91 38.01
CA THR A 92 19.47 1.19 39.29
C THR A 92 19.56 -0.06 40.16
N ALA A 93 18.47 -0.82 40.26
CA ALA A 93 18.42 -2.08 41.00
C ALA A 93 19.34 -3.15 40.38
N LEU A 94 19.31 -3.30 39.05
CA LEU A 94 20.18 -4.23 38.34
C LEU A 94 21.66 -3.90 38.50
N ASN A 95 22.03 -2.62 38.48
CA ASN A 95 23.42 -2.19 38.70
C ASN A 95 23.91 -2.53 40.11
N ALA A 96 23.05 -2.38 41.14
CA ALA A 96 23.37 -2.82 42.49
C ALA A 96 23.59 -4.34 42.57
N VAL A 97 22.78 -5.12 41.85
CA VAL A 97 22.88 -6.59 41.81
C VAL A 97 24.11 -7.06 41.03
N LYS A 98 24.50 -6.36 39.96
CA LYS A 98 25.75 -6.66 39.23
C LYS A 98 26.98 -6.51 40.11
N ALA A 99 27.00 -5.56 41.04
CA ALA A 99 28.11 -5.44 41.99
C ALA A 99 28.25 -6.71 42.86
N LEU A 100 27.14 -7.29 43.30
CA LEU A 100 27.12 -8.58 44.02
C LEU A 100 27.58 -9.74 43.14
N LEU A 101 27.15 -9.77 41.86
CA LEU A 101 27.60 -10.76 40.90
C LEU A 101 29.10 -10.68 40.60
N SER A 102 29.67 -9.47 40.49
CA SER A 102 31.11 -9.26 40.31
C SER A 102 31.91 -9.82 41.49
N ARG A 103 31.47 -9.56 42.72
CA ARG A 103 32.06 -10.16 43.93
C ARG A 103 32.01 -11.68 43.92
N ALA A 104 30.90 -12.28 43.45
CA ALA A 104 30.80 -13.73 43.33
C ALA A 104 31.72 -14.30 42.24
N LYS A 105 31.92 -13.58 41.12
CA LYS A 105 32.85 -13.95 40.03
C LYS A 105 34.31 -13.89 40.47
N GLU A 106 34.69 -12.95 41.34
CA GLU A 106 36.05 -12.88 41.90
C GLU A 106 36.43 -14.11 42.73
N ILE A 107 35.45 -14.79 43.33
CA ILE A 107 35.65 -15.98 44.17
C ILE A 107 35.82 -17.25 43.33
N ASP A 108 34.88 -17.50 42.44
CA ASP A 108 34.92 -18.60 41.45
C ASP A 108 34.04 -18.25 40.23
N PRO A 109 34.64 -17.85 39.09
CA PRO A 109 33.91 -17.57 37.86
C PRO A 109 33.18 -18.79 37.28
N ASN A 110 33.67 -20.00 37.56
CA ASN A 110 33.18 -21.23 36.94
C ASN A 110 32.07 -21.92 37.74
N HIS A 111 31.77 -21.44 38.95
CA HIS A 111 30.77 -21.99 39.84
C HIS A 111 29.38 -22.07 39.19
N PRO A 112 28.64 -23.20 39.31
CA PRO A 112 27.31 -23.35 38.71
C PRO A 112 26.32 -22.24 39.10
N SER A 113 26.28 -21.86 40.39
CA SER A 113 25.40 -20.79 40.89
C SER A 113 25.75 -19.42 40.32
N VAL A 114 27.04 -19.12 40.12
CA VAL A 114 27.50 -17.85 39.51
C VAL A 114 27.14 -17.80 38.04
N LYS A 115 27.33 -18.90 37.29
CA LYS A 115 26.93 -19.00 35.87
C LYS A 115 25.43 -18.81 35.70
N LYS A 116 24.62 -19.51 36.51
CA LYS A 116 23.15 -19.40 36.48
C LYS A 116 22.69 -17.99 36.83
N PHE A 117 23.22 -17.42 37.91
CA PHE A 117 22.87 -16.08 38.34
C PHE A 117 23.29 -15.03 37.30
N SER A 118 24.51 -15.12 36.76
CA SER A 118 24.96 -14.24 35.67
C SER A 118 24.06 -14.32 34.45
N SER A 119 23.60 -15.51 34.07
CA SER A 119 22.67 -15.69 32.95
C SER A 119 21.34 -14.99 33.19
N GLU A 120 20.77 -15.14 34.40
CA GLU A 120 19.50 -14.49 34.77
C GLU A 120 19.63 -12.96 34.79
N ILE A 121 20.69 -12.42 35.41
CA ILE A 121 20.94 -10.97 35.44
C ILE A 121 21.11 -10.42 34.02
N ASN A 122 21.91 -11.07 33.19
CA ASN A 122 22.12 -10.67 31.80
C ASN A 122 20.80 -10.71 31.00
N LYS A 123 19.95 -11.72 31.24
CA LYS A 123 18.63 -11.81 30.60
C LYS A 123 17.73 -10.64 31.01
N GLN A 124 17.60 -10.37 32.31
CA GLN A 124 16.79 -9.26 32.83
C GLN A 124 17.30 -7.90 32.35
N GLU A 125 18.62 -7.70 32.36
CA GLU A 125 19.25 -6.51 31.82
C GLU A 125 18.94 -6.32 30.32
N ASN A 126 19.11 -7.36 29.51
CA ASN A 126 18.84 -7.29 28.08
C ASN A 126 17.36 -6.99 27.81
N LEU A 127 16.43 -7.59 28.57
CA LEU A 127 15.00 -7.29 28.48
C LEU A 127 14.73 -5.81 28.79
N LEU A 128 15.29 -5.30 29.89
CA LEU A 128 15.09 -3.92 30.32
C LEU A 128 15.71 -2.91 29.35
N LEU A 129 16.90 -3.19 28.84
CA LEU A 129 17.57 -2.38 27.82
C LEU A 129 16.77 -2.37 26.51
N ASN A 130 16.26 -3.51 26.07
CA ASN A 130 15.45 -3.60 24.86
C ASN A 130 14.10 -2.87 25.01
N GLU A 131 13.44 -3.00 26.18
CA GLU A 131 12.22 -2.23 26.47
C GLU A 131 12.52 -0.72 26.49
N THR A 132 13.58 -0.30 27.17
CA THR A 132 13.98 1.11 27.26
C THR A 132 14.34 1.68 25.88
N LYS A 133 15.10 0.96 25.07
CA LYS A 133 15.42 1.33 23.68
C LYS A 133 14.17 1.46 22.83
N SER A 134 13.24 0.51 22.94
CA SER A 134 11.96 0.54 22.22
C SER A 134 11.12 1.74 22.63
N LEU A 135 10.97 1.99 23.93
CA LEU A 135 10.25 3.15 24.46
C LEU A 135 10.90 4.47 24.01
N TYR A 136 12.23 4.52 23.96
CA TYR A 136 12.96 5.72 23.58
C TYR A 136 12.85 6.00 22.08
N ALA A 137 12.90 4.97 21.23
CA ALA A 137 12.61 5.08 19.80
C ALA A 137 11.16 5.52 19.55
N GLN A 138 10.20 4.96 20.29
CA GLN A 138 8.79 5.38 20.24
C GLN A 138 8.63 6.83 20.68
N ALA A 139 9.27 7.25 21.77
CA ALA A 139 9.23 8.63 22.24
C ALA A 139 9.76 9.61 21.17
N LYS A 140 10.89 9.30 20.53
CA LYS A 140 11.42 10.11 19.40
C LYS A 140 10.45 10.18 18.23
N SER A 141 9.83 9.05 17.87
CA SER A 141 8.79 9.01 16.84
C SER A 141 7.59 9.90 17.20
N PHE A 142 7.08 9.79 18.43
CA PHE A 142 5.97 10.62 18.91
C PHE A 142 6.32 12.10 18.96
N ILE A 143 7.56 12.48 19.32
CA ILE A 143 8.02 13.87 19.24
C ILE A 143 7.98 14.37 17.79
N SER A 144 8.51 13.57 16.84
CA SER A 144 8.52 13.96 15.42
C SER A 144 7.12 14.07 14.80
N ALA A 145 6.16 13.32 15.34
CA ALA A 145 4.75 13.36 14.94
C ALA A 145 3.91 14.38 15.75
N GLU A 146 4.53 15.17 16.64
CA GLU A 146 3.87 16.12 17.55
C GLU A 146 2.81 15.47 18.48
N GLU A 147 2.96 14.18 18.78
CA GLU A 147 2.10 13.44 19.73
C GLU A 147 2.61 13.61 21.18
N TRP A 148 2.58 14.86 21.66
CA TRP A 148 3.24 15.30 22.90
C TRP A 148 2.90 14.50 24.15
N LEU A 149 1.61 14.16 24.36
CA LEU A 149 1.16 13.39 25.53
C LEU A 149 1.75 11.97 25.54
N LYS A 150 1.80 11.31 24.38
CA LYS A 150 2.37 9.95 24.27
C LYS A 150 3.88 9.99 24.47
N ALA A 151 4.56 10.96 23.82
CA ALA A 151 5.99 11.18 24.01
C ALA A 151 6.34 11.40 25.48
N HIS A 152 5.62 12.30 26.16
CA HIS A 152 5.86 12.61 27.56
C HIS A 152 5.65 11.39 28.47
N SER A 153 4.57 10.63 28.26
CA SER A 153 4.30 9.39 29.01
C SER A 153 5.39 8.33 28.80
N SER A 154 5.82 8.10 27.55
CA SER A 154 6.94 7.19 27.25
C SER A 154 8.23 7.62 27.92
N LEU A 155 8.56 8.91 27.91
CA LEU A 155 9.76 9.46 28.55
C LEU A 155 9.69 9.40 30.08
N GLN A 156 8.52 9.63 30.69
CA GLN A 156 8.31 9.42 32.12
C GLN A 156 8.54 7.96 32.52
N LYS A 157 8.02 7.01 31.70
CA LYS A 157 8.25 5.57 31.91
C LYS A 157 9.74 5.22 31.78
N ILE A 158 10.47 5.85 30.86
CA ILE A 158 11.93 5.69 30.76
C ILE A 158 12.61 6.20 32.03
N GLN A 159 12.26 7.40 32.52
CA GLN A 159 12.86 7.93 33.76
C GLN A 159 12.59 7.05 34.98
N SER A 160 11.42 6.40 35.06
CA SER A 160 11.13 5.50 36.18
C SER A 160 11.88 4.16 36.11
N ILE A 161 12.20 3.69 34.91
CA ILE A 161 12.89 2.41 34.68
C ILE A 161 14.42 2.57 34.66
N PHE A 162 14.90 3.56 33.91
CA PHE A 162 16.31 3.87 33.70
C PHE A 162 16.51 5.39 33.73
N PRO A 163 16.68 5.97 34.94
CA PRO A 163 17.00 7.38 35.09
C PRO A 163 18.23 7.78 34.26
N ASN A 164 18.14 8.89 33.53
CA ASN A 164 19.22 9.41 32.67
C ASN A 164 19.68 8.46 31.55
N TYR A 165 18.80 7.59 31.02
CA TYR A 165 19.08 6.84 29.80
C TYR A 165 19.27 7.80 28.61
N GLU A 166 20.46 7.83 28.00
CA GLU A 166 20.81 8.79 26.95
C GLU A 166 20.46 10.24 27.37
N ASP A 167 19.72 10.98 26.56
CA ASP A 167 19.24 12.35 26.81
C ASP A 167 17.74 12.38 27.21
N SER A 168 17.18 11.25 27.64
CA SER A 168 15.73 11.12 27.91
C SER A 168 15.18 12.10 28.94
N SER A 169 15.99 12.54 29.92
CA SER A 169 15.58 13.54 30.92
C SER A 169 15.47 14.94 30.31
N GLN A 170 16.42 15.28 29.44
CA GLN A 170 16.39 16.52 28.66
C GLN A 170 15.19 16.50 27.70
N HIS A 171 14.99 15.40 26.97
CA HIS A 171 13.84 15.25 26.09
C HIS A 171 12.51 15.31 26.85
N LEU A 172 12.42 14.77 28.07
CA LEU A 172 11.21 14.87 28.89
C LEU A 172 10.87 16.33 29.20
N SER A 173 11.88 17.10 29.64
CA SER A 173 11.74 18.53 29.96
C SER A 173 11.38 19.36 28.72
N GLN A 174 12.05 19.11 27.59
CA GLN A 174 11.77 19.77 26.32
C GLN A 174 10.39 19.41 25.77
N THR A 175 9.97 18.14 25.86
CA THR A 175 8.65 17.67 25.42
C THR A 175 7.55 18.31 26.26
N ALA A 176 7.75 18.44 27.58
CA ALA A 176 6.82 19.16 28.44
C ALA A 176 6.67 20.63 28.04
N LEU A 177 7.79 21.32 27.80
CA LEU A 177 7.79 22.73 27.38
C LEU A 177 7.19 22.91 25.98
N ASN A 178 7.77 22.29 24.96
CA ASN A 178 7.33 22.46 23.57
C ASN A 178 5.91 21.93 23.36
N GLY A 179 5.55 20.83 24.01
CA GLY A 179 4.21 20.27 23.95
C GLY A 179 3.17 21.17 24.62
N SER A 180 3.47 21.74 25.78
CA SER A 180 2.56 22.69 26.44
C SER A 180 2.36 23.98 25.61
N GLU A 181 3.42 24.51 25.00
CA GLU A 181 3.34 25.67 24.08
C GLU A 181 2.56 25.35 22.80
N ALA A 182 2.81 24.20 22.17
CA ALA A 182 2.11 23.79 20.96
C ALA A 182 0.60 23.56 21.21
N LEU A 183 0.26 22.89 22.32
CA LEU A 183 -1.12 22.67 22.73
C LEU A 183 -1.80 23.99 23.14
N TYR A 184 -1.07 24.90 23.79
CA TYR A 184 -1.55 26.26 24.06
C TYR A 184 -1.85 27.02 22.76
N GLY A 185 -0.98 26.94 21.75
CA GLY A 185 -1.23 27.53 20.43
C GLY A 185 -2.52 27.00 19.77
N LYS A 186 -2.74 25.68 19.83
CA LYS A 186 -3.98 25.03 19.36
C LYS A 186 -5.19 25.52 20.15
N ALA A 187 -5.08 25.57 21.48
CA ALA A 187 -6.13 26.08 22.34
C ALA A 187 -6.46 27.54 22.06
N ARG A 188 -5.44 28.36 21.77
CA ARG A 188 -5.60 29.79 21.48
C ARG A 188 -6.35 30.01 20.18
N ALA A 189 -6.01 29.26 19.13
CA ALA A 189 -6.74 29.31 17.85
C ALA A 189 -8.23 28.97 18.06
N LEU A 190 -8.53 27.89 18.78
CA LEU A 190 -9.92 27.50 19.08
C LEU A 190 -10.64 28.51 19.98
N PHE A 191 -9.93 29.11 20.93
CA PHE A 191 -10.48 30.16 21.76
C PHE A 191 -10.86 31.39 20.93
N ASP A 192 -10.03 31.79 19.97
CA ASP A 192 -10.30 32.91 19.07
C ASP A 192 -11.46 32.60 18.09
N GLU A 193 -11.72 31.32 17.81
CA GLU A 193 -12.88 30.82 17.04
C GLU A 193 -14.19 30.71 17.86
N ASP A 194 -14.11 30.96 19.16
CA ASP A 194 -15.13 30.71 20.19
C ASP A 194 -15.50 29.23 20.42
N ASP A 195 -14.62 28.29 20.07
CA ASP A 195 -14.74 26.89 20.49
C ASP A 195 -14.10 26.70 21.87
N PHE A 196 -14.82 27.13 22.90
CA PHE A 196 -14.35 27.05 24.29
C PHE A 196 -14.24 25.61 24.80
N LYS A 197 -15.04 24.68 24.28
CA LYS A 197 -14.93 23.25 24.65
C LYS A 197 -13.63 22.66 24.10
N GLY A 198 -13.35 22.89 22.83
CA GLY A 198 -12.10 22.48 22.18
C GLY A 198 -10.89 23.14 22.83
N ALA A 199 -10.94 24.45 23.06
CA ALA A 199 -9.87 25.19 23.73
C ALA A 199 -9.60 24.65 25.14
N SER A 200 -10.65 24.43 25.95
CA SER A 200 -10.52 23.89 27.32
C SER A 200 -9.84 22.53 27.34
N LYS A 201 -10.17 21.63 26.38
CA LYS A 201 -9.50 20.34 26.24
C LYS A 201 -7.99 20.50 26.08
N TYR A 202 -7.54 21.26 25.10
CA TYR A 202 -6.11 21.45 24.83
C TYR A 202 -5.38 22.21 25.95
N LEU A 203 -6.05 23.13 26.65
CA LEU A 203 -5.50 23.78 27.84
C LEU A 203 -5.23 22.78 28.96
N ASN A 204 -6.17 21.87 29.23
CA ASN A 204 -5.99 20.84 30.25
C ASN A 204 -4.88 19.85 29.85
N GLU A 205 -4.76 19.51 28.57
CA GLU A 205 -3.64 18.69 28.07
C GLU A 205 -2.28 19.40 28.17
N ALA A 206 -2.22 20.72 27.92
CA ALA A 206 -1.02 21.50 28.13
C ALA A 206 -0.61 21.53 29.62
N ILE A 207 -1.60 21.67 30.52
CA ILE A 207 -1.38 21.66 31.98
C ILE A 207 -0.97 20.27 32.48
N SER A 208 -1.44 19.19 31.86
CA SER A 208 -1.02 17.83 32.24
C SER A 208 0.44 17.54 31.86
N LEU A 209 0.96 18.18 30.81
CA LEU A 209 2.38 18.15 30.45
C LEU A 209 3.24 19.03 31.37
N LYS A 210 2.74 20.22 31.69
CA LYS A 210 3.43 21.21 32.52
C LYS A 210 2.43 21.92 33.43
N SER A 211 2.36 21.49 34.69
CA SER A 211 1.34 21.95 35.65
C SER A 211 1.41 23.43 36.01
N ASP A 212 2.59 24.04 35.89
CA ASP A 212 2.86 25.46 36.13
C ASP A 212 2.86 26.31 34.84
N HIS A 213 2.31 25.80 33.73
CA HIS A 213 2.23 26.54 32.47
C HIS A 213 1.27 27.73 32.56
N LYS A 214 1.81 28.88 32.96
CA LYS A 214 1.07 30.12 33.24
C LYS A 214 0.16 30.58 32.09
N PRO A 215 0.59 30.60 30.80
CA PRO A 215 -0.29 31.00 29.71
C PRO A 215 -1.56 30.15 29.60
N SER A 216 -1.47 28.83 29.83
CA SER A 216 -2.63 27.95 29.80
C SER A 216 -3.56 28.18 31.00
N LEU A 217 -3.00 28.40 32.19
CA LEU A 217 -3.78 28.67 33.40
C LEU A 217 -4.54 30.01 33.30
N ASP A 218 -3.86 31.05 32.81
CA ASP A 218 -4.45 32.38 32.61
C ASP A 218 -5.57 32.31 31.56
N LEU A 219 -5.33 31.66 30.42
CA LEU A 219 -6.34 31.52 29.36
C LEU A 219 -7.53 30.67 29.79
N LEU A 220 -7.31 29.61 30.59
CA LEU A 220 -8.39 28.79 31.14
C LEU A 220 -9.30 29.59 32.10
N THR A 221 -8.72 30.54 32.83
CA THR A 221 -9.48 31.45 33.70
C THR A 221 -10.38 32.37 32.88
N VAL A 222 -9.81 33.03 31.86
CA VAL A 222 -10.57 33.88 30.93
C VAL A 222 -11.65 33.08 30.18
N LEU A 223 -11.36 31.83 29.81
CA LEU A 223 -12.30 30.92 29.15
C LEU A 223 -13.51 30.67 30.06
N LYS A 224 -13.32 30.34 31.33
CA LYS A 224 -14.42 30.11 32.27
C LYS A 224 -15.34 31.32 32.43
N GLU A 225 -14.79 32.53 32.37
CA GLU A 225 -15.58 33.77 32.42
C GLU A 225 -16.40 34.01 31.15
N LYS A 226 -15.92 33.54 30.00
CA LYS A 226 -16.56 33.73 28.68
C LYS A 226 -17.44 32.56 28.23
N ASP A 227 -17.22 31.38 28.78
CA ASP A 227 -17.91 30.13 28.43
C ASP A 227 -19.31 30.07 29.06
N ASN A 228 -20.14 31.05 28.68
CA ASN A 228 -21.53 31.14 29.10
C ASN A 228 -22.39 31.84 28.05
N LYS A 229 -23.69 31.58 28.13
CA LYS A 229 -24.72 32.18 27.27
C LYS A 229 -24.65 33.71 27.18
N ASN A 230 -24.46 34.39 28.31
CA ASN A 230 -24.56 35.86 28.38
C ASN A 230 -23.44 36.56 27.61
N TYR A 231 -22.22 36.01 27.67
CA TYR A 231 -21.09 36.48 26.87
C TYR A 231 -21.43 36.47 25.37
N PHE A 232 -21.97 35.35 24.87
CA PHE A 232 -22.34 35.20 23.47
C PHE A 232 -23.49 36.12 23.04
N ILE A 233 -24.50 36.32 23.89
CA ILE A 233 -25.57 37.29 23.64
C ILE A 233 -25.00 38.71 23.50
N ASN A 234 -24.10 39.12 24.41
CA ASN A 234 -23.49 40.45 24.36
C ASN A 234 -22.58 40.62 23.15
N LYS A 235 -21.82 39.57 22.79
CA LYS A 235 -21.02 39.53 21.56
C LYS A 235 -21.90 39.69 20.32
N GLY A 236 -23.02 38.97 20.27
CA GLY A 236 -24.01 39.08 19.19
C GLY A 236 -24.62 40.48 19.10
N LYS A 237 -24.97 41.10 20.23
CA LYS A 237 -25.50 42.48 20.28
C LYS A 237 -24.50 43.47 19.71
N LYS A 238 -23.23 43.40 20.14
CA LYS A 238 -22.15 44.27 19.64
C LYS A 238 -21.93 44.10 18.13
N ALA A 239 -22.00 42.87 17.62
CA ALA A 239 -21.90 42.62 16.19
C ALA A 239 -23.12 43.17 15.44
N GLY A 240 -24.33 43.00 15.98
CA GLY A 240 -25.57 43.56 15.42
C GLY A 240 -25.58 45.09 15.37
N THR A 241 -25.04 45.78 16.39
CA THR A 241 -24.89 47.25 16.34
C THR A 241 -23.87 47.71 15.31
N ALA A 242 -22.84 46.90 15.06
CA ALA A 242 -21.89 47.11 13.98
C ALA A 242 -22.42 46.68 12.59
N GLN A 243 -23.67 46.21 12.50
CA GLN A 243 -24.29 45.64 11.30
C GLN A 243 -23.54 44.43 10.71
N ASP A 244 -22.69 43.79 11.51
CA ASP A 244 -22.05 42.52 11.16
C ASP A 244 -22.99 41.37 11.50
N TRP A 245 -24.03 41.23 10.67
CA TRP A 245 -25.12 40.27 10.88
C TRP A 245 -24.62 38.82 10.89
N SER A 246 -23.54 38.51 10.16
CA SER A 246 -22.95 37.16 10.13
C SER A 246 -22.31 36.81 11.47
N LYS A 247 -21.47 37.71 12.03
CA LYS A 247 -20.90 37.51 13.37
C LYS A 247 -21.97 37.52 14.45
N ALA A 248 -23.00 38.36 14.30
CA ALA A 248 -24.13 38.39 15.23
C ALA A 248 -24.86 37.04 15.26
N LEU A 249 -25.18 36.49 14.08
CA LEU A 249 -25.84 35.19 13.94
C LEU A 249 -24.98 34.06 14.53
N LYS A 250 -23.68 34.02 14.22
CA LYS A 250 -22.74 33.02 14.79
C LYS A 250 -22.76 33.08 16.32
N ALA A 251 -22.68 34.28 16.90
CA ALA A 251 -22.67 34.46 18.35
C ALA A 251 -24.01 34.07 19.00
N TYR A 252 -25.15 34.41 18.39
CA TYR A 252 -26.46 34.02 18.92
C TYR A 252 -26.72 32.52 18.81
N ASN A 253 -26.33 31.88 17.72
CA ASN A 253 -26.38 30.42 17.60
C ASN A 253 -25.51 29.74 18.66
N LYS A 254 -24.32 30.28 18.93
CA LYS A 254 -23.50 29.81 20.06
C LYS A 254 -24.20 29.99 21.40
N ALA A 255 -24.85 31.13 21.65
CA ALA A 255 -25.65 31.31 22.86
C ALA A 255 -26.80 30.28 22.96
N LEU A 256 -27.41 29.89 21.84
CA LEU A 256 -28.51 28.94 21.78
C LEU A 256 -28.06 27.52 22.14
N GLU A 257 -26.81 27.15 21.85
CA GLU A 257 -26.22 25.87 22.30
C GLU A 257 -26.24 25.72 23.84
N TYR A 258 -26.13 26.82 24.59
CA TYR A 258 -26.21 26.80 26.07
C TYR A 258 -27.66 26.78 26.59
N ALA A 259 -28.63 27.22 25.79
CA ALA A 259 -30.04 27.26 26.17
C ALA A 259 -30.95 26.98 24.96
N PRO A 260 -31.05 25.72 24.48
CA PRO A 260 -31.78 25.39 23.25
C PRO A 260 -33.29 25.70 23.30
N GLY A 261 -33.86 25.78 24.51
CA GLY A 261 -35.27 26.10 24.75
C GLY A 261 -35.58 27.59 24.89
N ASP A 262 -34.61 28.50 24.69
CA ASP A 262 -34.85 29.93 24.83
C ASP A 262 -35.58 30.52 23.59
N GLU A 263 -36.89 30.69 23.71
CA GLU A 263 -37.73 31.27 22.65
C GLU A 263 -37.38 32.72 22.32
N SER A 264 -36.90 33.51 23.30
CA SER A 264 -36.50 34.90 23.05
C SER A 264 -35.25 34.98 22.18
N LEU A 265 -34.32 34.04 22.38
CA LEU A 265 -33.10 33.94 21.59
C LEU A 265 -33.39 33.41 20.18
N LYS A 266 -34.31 32.45 20.04
CA LYS A 266 -34.77 31.99 18.71
C LYS A 266 -35.40 33.13 17.90
N LEU A 267 -36.24 33.95 18.52
CA LEU A 267 -36.84 35.12 17.86
C LEU A 267 -35.77 36.15 17.45
N LEU A 268 -34.77 36.36 18.30
CA LEU A 268 -33.63 37.24 17.99
C LEU A 268 -32.80 36.70 16.82
N ILE A 269 -32.52 35.40 16.79
CA ILE A 269 -31.85 34.72 15.67
C ILE A 269 -32.65 34.94 14.37
N ALA A 270 -33.95 34.65 14.37
CA ALA A 270 -34.81 34.85 13.20
C ALA A 270 -34.80 36.31 12.71
N THR A 271 -34.78 37.28 13.63
CA THR A 271 -34.66 38.70 13.30
C THR A 271 -33.32 39.03 12.63
N VAL A 272 -32.23 38.45 13.12
CA VAL A 272 -30.88 38.65 12.59
C VAL A 272 -30.72 37.96 11.24
N GLU A 273 -31.30 36.77 11.06
CA GLU A 273 -31.37 36.06 9.78
C GLU A 273 -32.08 36.92 8.73
N GLN A 274 -33.24 37.50 9.05
CA GLN A 274 -33.94 38.42 8.15
C GLN A 274 -33.05 39.60 7.74
N LYS A 275 -32.36 40.24 8.70
CA LYS A 275 -31.46 41.36 8.42
C LYS A 275 -30.24 40.94 7.59
N LEU A 276 -29.69 39.75 7.86
CA LEU A 276 -28.63 39.15 7.06
C LEU A 276 -29.10 38.90 5.62
N GLY A 277 -30.31 38.37 5.46
CA GLY A 277 -30.97 38.16 4.18
C GLY A 277 -31.08 39.47 3.40
N THR A 278 -31.66 40.51 3.98
CA THR A 278 -31.78 41.85 3.35
C THR A 278 -30.42 42.44 3.00
N HIS A 279 -29.41 42.31 3.87
CA HIS A 279 -28.05 42.75 3.59
C HIS A 279 -27.49 42.05 2.35
N TYR A 280 -27.62 40.73 2.24
CA TYR A 280 -27.12 39.98 1.10
C TYR A 280 -27.94 40.19 -0.19
N ILE A 281 -29.22 40.54 -0.10
CA ILE A 281 -29.99 41.03 -1.26
C ILE A 281 -29.32 42.28 -1.84
N GLN A 282 -28.98 43.26 -0.99
CA GLN A 282 -28.32 44.48 -1.45
C GLN A 282 -26.90 44.21 -1.96
N THR A 283 -26.14 43.35 -1.27
CA THR A 283 -24.81 42.93 -1.71
C THR A 283 -24.84 42.25 -3.07
N ALA A 284 -25.80 41.35 -3.30
CA ALA A 284 -26.00 40.70 -4.60
C ALA A 284 -26.30 41.73 -5.69
N LYS A 285 -27.21 42.69 -5.44
CA LYS A 285 -27.53 43.77 -6.39
C LYS A 285 -26.31 44.62 -6.74
N ASN A 286 -25.51 45.01 -5.74
CA ASN A 286 -24.28 45.77 -5.96
C ASN A 286 -23.27 44.96 -6.79
N GLN A 287 -23.07 43.69 -6.44
CA GLN A 287 -22.17 42.79 -7.17
C GLN A 287 -22.61 42.58 -8.62
N MET A 288 -23.91 42.45 -8.89
CA MET A 288 -24.46 42.41 -10.25
C MET A 288 -24.17 43.70 -11.01
N SER A 289 -24.44 44.86 -10.39
CA SER A 289 -24.15 46.17 -10.99
C SER A 289 -22.66 46.37 -11.29
N ASP A 290 -21.79 45.79 -10.46
CA ASP A 290 -20.34 45.83 -10.62
C ASP A 290 -19.82 44.75 -11.59
N GLY A 291 -20.68 43.91 -12.17
CA GLY A 291 -20.28 42.83 -13.09
C GLY A 291 -19.73 41.56 -12.43
N TRP A 292 -19.76 41.45 -11.10
CA TRP A 292 -19.33 40.28 -10.33
C TRP A 292 -20.45 39.24 -10.19
N LEU A 293 -20.90 38.71 -11.31
CA LEU A 293 -22.14 37.93 -11.36
C LEU A 293 -22.10 36.64 -10.50
N PHE A 294 -20.96 35.95 -10.45
CA PHE A 294 -20.87 34.70 -9.67
C PHE A 294 -20.92 34.96 -8.17
N LYS A 295 -20.25 36.04 -7.70
CA LYS A 295 -20.37 36.49 -6.31
C LYS A 295 -21.81 36.86 -5.97
N ALA A 296 -22.54 37.47 -6.92
CA ALA A 296 -23.95 37.77 -6.73
C ALA A 296 -24.82 36.51 -6.58
N PHE A 297 -24.52 35.42 -7.31
CA PHE A 297 -25.15 34.11 -7.06
C PHE A 297 -24.89 33.59 -5.65
N GLU A 298 -23.66 33.70 -5.16
CA GLU A 298 -23.31 33.28 -3.79
C GLU A 298 -24.08 34.11 -2.75
N SER A 299 -24.09 35.44 -2.92
CA SER A 299 -24.86 36.36 -2.07
C SER A 299 -26.35 36.08 -2.13
N TYR A 300 -26.91 35.82 -3.31
CA TYR A 300 -28.32 35.45 -3.48
C TYR A 300 -28.66 34.15 -2.74
N ASN A 301 -27.81 33.12 -2.83
CA ASN A 301 -28.02 31.86 -2.11
C ASN A 301 -27.98 32.06 -0.58
N ILE A 302 -27.08 32.92 -0.08
CA ILE A 302 -27.05 33.28 1.34
C ILE A 302 -28.32 34.04 1.72
N ALA A 303 -28.77 34.98 0.88
CA ALA A 303 -30.01 35.70 1.11
C ALA A 303 -31.22 34.77 1.18
N LEU A 304 -31.34 33.83 0.24
CA LEU A 304 -32.40 32.84 0.17
C LEU A 304 -32.46 31.95 1.41
N LYS A 305 -31.29 31.48 1.90
CA LYS A 305 -31.19 30.64 3.10
C LYS A 305 -31.65 31.33 4.37
N ASN A 306 -31.49 32.66 4.45
CA ASN A 306 -31.79 33.45 5.65
C ASN A 306 -33.08 34.29 5.49
N ALA A 307 -33.85 34.07 4.44
CA ALA A 307 -35.09 34.78 4.18
C ALA A 307 -36.25 34.18 4.98
N ALA A 308 -37.11 35.04 5.53
CA ALA A 308 -38.35 34.60 6.18
C ALA A 308 -39.35 33.99 5.19
N ASP A 309 -39.43 34.57 3.99
CA ASP A 309 -40.17 34.04 2.85
C ASP A 309 -39.23 34.01 1.63
N PRO A 310 -38.80 32.81 1.19
CA PRO A 310 -37.98 32.62 0.00
C PRO A 310 -38.62 33.14 -1.30
N ASN A 311 -39.94 33.30 -1.33
CA ASN A 311 -40.72 33.73 -2.50
C ASN A 311 -41.22 35.18 -2.40
N ASN A 312 -40.64 35.98 -1.50
CA ASN A 312 -41.00 37.39 -1.39
C ASN A 312 -40.72 38.16 -2.70
N SER A 313 -41.33 39.34 -2.85
CA SER A 313 -41.19 40.15 -4.07
C SER A 313 -39.74 40.56 -4.37
N GLU A 314 -38.96 40.92 -3.35
CA GLU A 314 -37.57 41.37 -3.53
C GLU A 314 -36.65 40.26 -4.05
N LEU A 315 -36.74 39.06 -3.46
CA LEU A 315 -35.96 37.89 -3.89
C LEU A 315 -36.40 37.38 -5.26
N ARG A 316 -37.71 37.38 -5.55
CA ARG A 316 -38.19 37.02 -6.90
C ARG A 316 -37.68 37.98 -7.97
N ASN A 317 -37.66 39.28 -7.68
CA ASN A 317 -37.13 40.28 -8.60
C ASN A 317 -35.62 40.10 -8.78
N LEU A 318 -34.86 39.96 -7.68
CA LEU A 318 -33.42 39.70 -7.72
C LEU A 318 -33.10 38.42 -8.51
N ARG A 319 -33.85 37.34 -8.28
CA ARG A 319 -33.70 36.07 -8.99
C ARG A 319 -33.90 36.24 -10.49
N ARG A 320 -34.94 36.95 -10.91
CA ARG A 320 -35.22 37.23 -12.34
C ARG A 320 -34.14 38.09 -12.99
N GLU A 321 -33.68 39.15 -12.31
CA GLU A 321 -32.60 40.00 -12.79
C GLU A 321 -31.28 39.21 -12.93
N LEU A 322 -30.95 38.41 -11.90
CA LEU A 322 -29.76 37.56 -11.88
C LEU A 322 -29.82 36.51 -12.99
N ALA A 323 -30.98 35.87 -13.15
CA ALA A 323 -31.25 34.90 -14.22
C ALA A 323 -31.09 35.54 -15.61
N SER A 324 -31.63 36.73 -15.81
CA SER A 324 -31.51 37.48 -17.07
C SER A 324 -30.05 37.81 -17.40
N GLN A 325 -29.29 38.37 -16.47
CA GLN A 325 -27.87 38.69 -16.69
C GLN A 325 -27.04 37.42 -16.92
N ALA A 326 -27.29 36.34 -16.18
CA ALA A 326 -26.62 35.05 -16.38
C ALA A 326 -26.92 34.44 -17.74
N GLY A 327 -28.16 34.55 -18.20
CA GLY A 327 -28.56 34.11 -19.54
C GLY A 327 -27.84 34.89 -20.64
N ILE A 328 -27.72 36.21 -20.51
CA ILE A 328 -26.97 37.06 -21.46
C ILE A 328 -25.49 36.67 -21.47
N LEU A 329 -24.87 36.49 -20.30
CA LEU A 329 -23.47 36.10 -20.19
C LEU A 329 -23.22 34.69 -20.77
N ALA A 330 -24.12 33.74 -20.51
CA ALA A 330 -24.05 32.39 -21.09
C ALA A 330 -24.16 32.42 -22.61
N ALA A 331 -25.06 33.24 -23.17
CA ALA A 331 -25.18 33.46 -24.60
C ALA A 331 -23.91 34.09 -25.20
N LYS A 332 -23.33 35.10 -24.54
CA LYS A 332 -22.06 35.72 -24.93
C LYS A 332 -20.92 34.68 -25.02
N PHE A 333 -20.80 33.79 -24.02
CA PHE A 333 -19.80 32.72 -24.07
C PHE A 333 -20.08 31.69 -25.16
N LYS A 334 -21.35 31.34 -25.39
CA LYS A 334 -21.77 30.45 -26.49
C LYS A 334 -21.35 31.03 -27.84
N ASP A 335 -21.58 32.32 -28.08
CA ASP A 335 -21.21 33.01 -29.32
C ASP A 335 -19.69 33.10 -29.51
N GLN A 336 -18.93 33.23 -28.42
CA GLN A 336 -17.47 33.18 -28.40
C GLN A 336 -16.90 31.75 -28.53
N LYS A 337 -17.75 30.73 -28.70
CA LYS A 337 -17.39 29.30 -28.74
C LYS A 337 -16.71 28.80 -27.45
N LYS A 338 -16.93 29.48 -26.33
CA LYS A 338 -16.53 29.08 -24.97
C LYS A 338 -17.63 28.22 -24.36
N TYR A 339 -17.80 27.03 -24.93
CA TYR A 339 -18.93 26.15 -24.61
C TYR A 339 -18.92 25.65 -23.17
N GLY A 340 -17.74 25.40 -22.58
CA GLY A 340 -17.63 24.99 -21.19
C GLY A 340 -18.05 26.10 -20.21
N SER A 341 -17.65 27.33 -20.53
CA SER A 341 -18.06 28.54 -19.79
C SER A 341 -19.57 28.77 -19.90
N ALA A 342 -20.12 28.69 -21.11
CA ALA A 342 -21.56 28.81 -21.34
C ALA A 342 -22.35 27.72 -20.60
N TRP A 343 -21.90 26.47 -20.68
CA TRP A 343 -22.49 25.35 -19.94
C TRP A 343 -22.50 25.62 -18.44
N PHE A 344 -21.37 26.07 -17.85
CA PHE A 344 -21.31 26.41 -16.43
C PHE A 344 -22.41 27.41 -16.05
N TRP A 345 -22.55 28.50 -16.79
CA TRP A 345 -23.58 29.49 -16.51
C TRP A 345 -25.01 28.95 -16.70
N TYR A 346 -25.26 28.16 -17.73
CA TYR A 346 -26.56 27.50 -17.89
C TYR A 346 -26.85 26.54 -16.72
N THR A 347 -25.88 25.78 -16.21
CA THR A 347 -26.10 24.93 -15.03
C THR A 347 -26.41 25.73 -13.77
N LYS A 348 -25.82 26.92 -13.58
CA LYS A 348 -26.16 27.81 -12.46
C LYS A 348 -27.55 28.41 -12.63
N LEU A 349 -27.93 28.77 -13.86
CA LEU A 349 -29.23 29.32 -14.20
C LEU A 349 -30.36 28.31 -13.96
N ILE A 350 -30.21 27.05 -14.40
CA ILE A 350 -31.18 25.97 -14.16
C ILE A 350 -31.54 25.83 -12.68
N ARG A 351 -30.56 26.04 -11.77
CA ARG A 351 -30.78 25.91 -10.32
C ARG A 351 -31.66 27.01 -9.73
N ILE A 352 -31.65 28.22 -10.32
CA ILE A 352 -32.37 29.37 -9.77
C ILE A 352 -33.66 29.69 -10.53
N GLU A 353 -33.72 29.44 -11.84
CA GLU A 353 -34.88 29.72 -12.68
C GLU A 353 -35.06 28.59 -13.71
N PRO A 354 -35.65 27.45 -13.31
CA PRO A 354 -35.85 26.30 -14.21
C PRO A 354 -36.73 26.62 -15.43
N ASP A 355 -37.62 27.61 -15.29
CA ASP A 355 -38.55 28.05 -16.36
C ASP A 355 -37.92 29.07 -17.31
N TYR A 356 -36.62 29.35 -17.20
CA TYR A 356 -35.93 30.28 -18.10
C TYR A 356 -36.03 29.79 -19.56
N PRO A 357 -36.36 30.66 -20.55
CA PRO A 357 -36.60 30.25 -21.92
C PRO A 357 -35.45 29.44 -22.53
N GLU A 358 -35.80 28.30 -23.13
CA GLU A 358 -34.89 27.41 -23.87
C GLU A 358 -33.66 26.92 -23.06
N ILE A 359 -33.68 27.03 -21.73
CA ILE A 359 -32.50 26.77 -20.89
C ILE A 359 -31.99 25.32 -21.03
N PHE A 360 -32.90 24.35 -21.03
CA PHE A 360 -32.55 22.94 -21.19
C PHE A 360 -31.97 22.63 -22.57
N SER A 361 -32.57 23.21 -23.62
CA SER A 361 -32.08 23.04 -25.00
C SER A 361 -30.70 23.66 -25.18
N ASN A 362 -30.49 24.87 -24.66
CA ASN A 362 -29.20 25.55 -24.71
C ASN A 362 -28.13 24.80 -23.91
N ASN A 363 -28.44 24.34 -22.70
CA ASN A 363 -27.51 23.56 -21.88
C ASN A 363 -27.11 22.25 -22.58
N LEU A 364 -28.09 21.51 -23.13
CA LEU A 364 -27.84 20.27 -23.87
C LEU A 364 -26.97 20.53 -25.11
N ALA A 365 -27.24 21.60 -25.86
CA ALA A 365 -26.42 21.99 -27.00
C ALA A 365 -24.97 22.28 -26.60
N MET A 366 -24.72 22.87 -25.41
CA MET A 366 -23.36 23.06 -24.90
C MET A 366 -22.73 21.72 -24.50
N GLU A 367 -23.48 20.83 -23.85
CA GLU A 367 -22.99 19.47 -23.53
C GLU A 367 -22.53 18.74 -24.79
N ASP A 368 -23.32 18.79 -25.87
CA ASP A 368 -22.99 18.10 -27.12
C ASP A 368 -21.73 18.68 -27.76
N LYS A 369 -21.56 20.01 -27.74
CA LYS A 369 -20.35 20.68 -28.24
C LYS A 369 -19.12 20.37 -27.40
N ILE A 370 -19.26 20.28 -26.07
CA ILE A 370 -18.17 19.89 -25.18
C ILE A 370 -17.79 18.43 -25.43
N LYS A 371 -18.76 17.51 -25.47
CA LYS A 371 -18.53 16.09 -25.76
C LYS A 371 -17.83 15.91 -27.11
N GLN A 372 -18.26 16.62 -28.15
CA GLN A 372 -17.60 16.59 -29.47
C GLN A 372 -16.13 17.04 -29.42
N ARG A 373 -15.78 18.00 -28.56
CA ARG A 373 -14.41 18.50 -28.40
C ARG A 373 -13.54 17.57 -27.55
N VAL A 374 -14.13 16.97 -26.52
CA VAL A 374 -13.47 16.12 -25.54
C VAL A 374 -13.21 14.73 -26.11
N GLN A 375 -14.18 14.19 -26.86
CA GLN A 375 -14.10 12.86 -27.46
C GLN A 375 -12.94 12.78 -28.44
N LYS A 376 -12.03 11.83 -28.22
CA LYS A 376 -10.88 11.58 -29.08
C LYS A 376 -11.16 10.52 -30.11
N SER A 377 -10.73 10.73 -31.34
CA SER A 377 -10.95 9.78 -32.44
C SER A 377 -9.71 8.97 -32.75
N ILE A 378 -9.86 7.65 -32.79
CA ILE A 378 -8.81 6.70 -33.22
C ILE A 378 -9.20 6.04 -34.54
N ALA A 379 -8.26 6.05 -35.49
CA ALA A 379 -8.40 5.37 -36.77
C ALA A 379 -7.39 4.23 -36.89
N VAL A 380 -7.86 3.09 -37.41
CA VAL A 380 -7.02 1.94 -37.74
C VAL A 380 -6.92 1.83 -39.25
N PHE A 381 -5.71 1.88 -39.78
CA PHE A 381 -5.44 1.72 -41.21
C PHE A 381 -5.18 0.26 -41.56
N ASP A 382 -5.33 -0.08 -42.84
CA ASP A 382 -5.00 -1.40 -43.37
C ASP A 382 -3.51 -1.68 -43.13
N PHE A 383 -3.22 -2.85 -42.53
CA PHE A 383 -1.84 -3.32 -42.36
C PHE A 383 -1.36 -3.94 -43.67
N SER A 384 -0.08 -3.76 -44.03
CA SER A 384 0.50 -4.51 -45.13
C SER A 384 0.65 -5.99 -44.78
N SER A 385 0.42 -6.84 -45.78
CA SER A 385 0.45 -8.29 -45.66
C SER A 385 1.74 -8.90 -46.24
N PRO A 386 2.28 -9.98 -45.66
CA PRO A 386 3.38 -10.72 -46.24
C PRO A 386 2.93 -11.45 -47.52
N SER A 387 3.88 -11.74 -48.43
CA SER A 387 3.59 -12.35 -49.73
C SER A 387 2.87 -13.70 -49.64
N GLY A 388 3.16 -14.49 -48.60
CA GLY A 388 2.56 -15.80 -48.36
C GLY A 388 1.10 -15.77 -47.87
N TYR A 389 0.64 -14.64 -47.30
CA TYR A 389 -0.70 -14.52 -46.71
C TYR A 389 -1.28 -13.13 -46.96
N LYS A 390 -1.92 -12.96 -48.13
CA LYS A 390 -2.42 -11.66 -48.63
C LYS A 390 -3.45 -10.99 -47.71
N ASP A 391 -4.18 -11.77 -46.91
CA ASP A 391 -5.26 -11.26 -46.06
C ASP A 391 -4.82 -10.96 -44.61
N ALA A 392 -3.58 -11.30 -44.23
CA ALA A 392 -3.12 -11.21 -42.83
C ALA A 392 -3.23 -9.79 -42.26
N GLY A 393 -2.87 -8.76 -43.04
CA GLY A 393 -2.99 -7.37 -42.63
C GLY A 393 -4.44 -6.91 -42.42
N ILE A 394 -5.37 -7.36 -43.28
CA ILE A 394 -6.80 -7.06 -43.14
C ILE A 394 -7.37 -7.73 -41.89
N ILE A 395 -6.97 -8.98 -41.63
CA ILE A 395 -7.38 -9.74 -40.43
C ILE A 395 -6.91 -9.02 -39.16
N VAL A 396 -5.65 -8.58 -39.11
CA VAL A 396 -5.09 -7.84 -37.96
C VAL A 396 -5.84 -6.53 -37.75
N ALA A 397 -6.10 -5.75 -38.80
CA ALA A 397 -6.83 -4.49 -38.69
C ALA A 397 -8.26 -4.67 -38.16
N ASN A 398 -9.01 -5.65 -38.69
CA ASN A 398 -10.38 -5.94 -38.25
C ASN A 398 -10.43 -6.44 -36.80
N ASN A 399 -9.52 -7.33 -36.42
CA ASN A 399 -9.41 -7.80 -35.04
C ASN A 399 -9.05 -6.64 -34.10
N LEU A 400 -8.19 -5.72 -34.53
CA LEU A 400 -7.84 -4.54 -33.75
C LEU A 400 -9.04 -3.62 -33.55
N ILE A 401 -9.78 -3.29 -34.62
CA ILE A 401 -11.01 -2.49 -34.53
C ILE A 401 -11.99 -3.14 -33.55
N THR A 402 -12.20 -4.46 -33.67
CA THR A 402 -13.06 -5.24 -32.76
C THR A 402 -12.56 -5.16 -31.32
N TYR A 403 -11.24 -5.24 -31.10
CA TYR A 403 -10.64 -5.11 -29.78
C TYR A 403 -10.87 -3.70 -29.21
N LEU A 404 -10.66 -2.65 -30.01
CA LEU A 404 -10.89 -1.27 -29.59
C LEU A 404 -12.36 -1.05 -29.22
N PHE A 405 -13.32 -1.53 -30.01
CA PHE A 405 -14.75 -1.38 -29.68
C PHE A 405 -15.15 -2.04 -28.36
N LYS A 406 -14.49 -3.15 -28.01
CA LYS A 406 -14.75 -3.88 -26.76
C LYS A 406 -14.06 -3.27 -25.54
N ASN A 407 -12.92 -2.60 -25.72
CA ASN A 407 -12.04 -2.21 -24.62
C ASN A 407 -11.82 -0.70 -24.47
N ALA A 408 -12.16 0.10 -25.47
CA ALA A 408 -12.07 1.56 -25.39
C ALA A 408 -13.19 2.11 -24.50
N SER A 409 -12.90 3.20 -23.80
CA SER A 409 -13.87 3.92 -22.99
C SER A 409 -14.74 4.86 -23.85
N GLY A 410 -15.88 5.31 -23.32
CA GLY A 410 -16.90 6.07 -24.07
C GLY A 410 -16.46 7.45 -24.59
N ASP A 411 -15.35 7.98 -24.06
CA ASP A 411 -14.64 9.18 -24.52
C ASP A 411 -13.80 8.94 -25.80
N ILE A 412 -13.72 7.70 -26.29
CA ILE A 412 -12.96 7.36 -27.48
C ILE A 412 -13.93 6.97 -28.61
N LYS A 413 -13.85 7.68 -29.73
CA LYS A 413 -14.55 7.37 -30.96
C LYS A 413 -13.67 6.54 -31.88
N ILE A 414 -14.14 5.35 -32.24
CA ILE A 414 -13.43 4.48 -33.19
C ILE A 414 -13.97 4.73 -34.59
N LEU A 415 -13.08 5.03 -35.52
CA LEU A 415 -13.43 5.28 -36.91
C LEU A 415 -13.25 4.00 -37.73
N GLU A 416 -14.35 3.52 -38.30
CA GLU A 416 -14.40 2.31 -39.12
C GLU A 416 -13.89 2.51 -40.54
N ARG A 417 -13.42 1.40 -41.14
CA ARG A 417 -12.85 1.31 -42.49
C ARG A 417 -13.73 1.87 -43.61
N GLU A 418 -15.06 1.73 -43.53
CA GLU A 418 -15.96 2.22 -44.59
C GLU A 418 -16.01 3.74 -44.66
N ASN A 419 -15.87 4.41 -43.50
CA ASN A 419 -15.71 5.86 -43.42
C ASN A 419 -14.33 6.32 -43.92
N LEU A 420 -13.38 5.39 -44.06
CA LEU A 420 -12.04 5.63 -44.60
C LEU A 420 -11.89 5.22 -46.09
N LYS A 421 -12.91 4.62 -46.73
CA LYS A 421 -12.81 4.19 -48.15
C LYS A 421 -12.70 5.36 -49.11
N SER A 422 -13.46 6.44 -48.90
CA SER A 422 -13.29 7.69 -49.65
C SER A 422 -11.91 8.32 -49.44
N ILE A 423 -11.34 8.16 -48.23
CA ILE A 423 -9.99 8.64 -47.84
C ILE A 423 -8.90 7.94 -48.66
N LEU A 424 -9.02 6.62 -48.83
CA LEU A 424 -8.03 5.82 -49.56
C LEU A 424 -8.20 5.95 -51.08
N GLU A 425 -9.41 6.14 -51.59
CA GLU A 425 -9.70 6.24 -53.02
C GLU A 425 -9.25 7.57 -53.66
N GLU A 426 -9.35 8.70 -52.96
CA GLU A 426 -8.79 9.99 -53.44
C GLU A 426 -7.26 9.99 -53.45
N MET A 427 -6.61 9.15 -52.64
CA MET A 427 -5.14 9.07 -52.53
C MET A 427 -4.49 7.97 -53.39
N LYS A 428 -5.28 7.12 -54.06
CA LYS A 428 -4.83 5.97 -54.89
C LYS A 428 -3.91 6.33 -56.07
N LEU A 429 -3.60 7.60 -56.32
CA LEU A 429 -2.70 8.05 -57.40
C LEU A 429 -1.23 8.24 -56.99
N GLY A 430 -0.89 8.11 -55.69
CA GLY A 430 0.41 8.55 -55.15
C GLY A 430 1.50 7.49 -54.96
N GLN A 431 1.34 6.54 -54.04
CA GLN A 431 2.39 5.56 -53.69
C GLN A 431 1.85 4.52 -52.69
N ILE A 432 1.99 3.25 -53.04
CA ILE A 432 1.60 2.09 -52.23
C ILE A 432 2.51 2.02 -51.00
N GLY A 433 1.95 2.06 -49.79
CA GLY A 433 2.56 1.47 -48.60
C GLY A 433 3.31 2.39 -47.63
N VAL A 434 3.41 3.71 -47.87
CA VAL A 434 4.04 4.63 -46.91
C VAL A 434 3.19 5.91 -46.78
N VAL A 435 2.40 5.99 -45.72
CA VAL A 435 1.78 7.29 -45.36
C VAL A 435 2.89 8.18 -44.81
N SER A 436 3.16 9.31 -45.49
CA SER A 436 4.09 10.33 -45.01
C SER A 436 3.50 11.11 -43.82
N GLU A 437 4.33 11.75 -43.01
CA GLU A 437 3.89 12.63 -41.91
C GLU A 437 2.93 13.75 -42.40
N GLN A 438 3.13 14.21 -43.63
CA GLN A 438 2.30 15.22 -44.28
C GLN A 438 0.90 14.70 -44.60
N THR A 439 0.83 13.48 -45.12
CA THR A 439 -0.41 12.78 -45.41
C THR A 439 -1.19 12.50 -44.13
N ALA A 440 -0.51 12.12 -43.04
CA ALA A 440 -1.13 11.98 -41.73
C ALA A 440 -1.78 13.30 -41.28
N LYS A 441 -1.04 14.43 -41.34
CA LYS A 441 -1.58 15.76 -40.97
C LYS A 441 -2.81 16.17 -41.77
N GLU A 442 -2.82 15.93 -43.08
CA GLU A 442 -3.98 16.22 -43.93
C GLU A 442 -5.18 15.36 -43.54
N MET A 443 -4.97 14.07 -43.26
CA MET A 443 -6.04 13.18 -42.80
C MET A 443 -6.64 13.62 -41.46
N GLY A 444 -5.83 14.10 -40.52
CA GLY A 444 -6.34 14.64 -39.25
C GLY A 444 -7.19 15.89 -39.43
N ARG A 445 -6.77 16.79 -40.32
CA ARG A 445 -7.48 18.04 -40.60
C ARG A 445 -8.81 17.82 -41.32
N VAL A 446 -8.85 16.90 -42.29
CA VAL A 446 -10.03 16.67 -43.13
C VAL A 446 -11.07 15.79 -42.43
N TYR A 447 -10.63 14.78 -41.67
CA TYR A 447 -11.52 13.74 -41.15
C TYR A 447 -11.63 13.68 -39.63
N GLY A 448 -10.94 14.57 -38.91
CA GLY A 448 -11.06 14.69 -37.44
C GLY A 448 -10.47 13.50 -36.69
N ILE A 449 -9.41 12.89 -37.23
CA ILE A 449 -8.66 11.80 -36.58
C ILE A 449 -7.65 12.43 -35.62
N ASP A 450 -7.65 12.03 -34.35
CA ASP A 450 -6.62 12.45 -33.38
C ASP A 450 -5.43 11.48 -33.38
N VAL A 451 -5.71 10.17 -33.39
CA VAL A 451 -4.69 9.11 -33.33
C VAL A 451 -4.88 8.12 -34.47
N ALA A 452 -3.80 7.77 -35.15
CA ALA A 452 -3.78 6.78 -36.21
C ALA A 452 -2.90 5.58 -35.85
N VAL A 453 -3.39 4.37 -36.09
CA VAL A 453 -2.63 3.12 -35.97
C VAL A 453 -2.35 2.57 -37.36
N MET A 454 -1.07 2.34 -37.65
CA MET A 454 -0.60 1.82 -38.94
C MET A 454 0.45 0.73 -38.71
N GLY A 455 0.62 -0.20 -39.64
CA GLY A 455 1.66 -1.21 -39.49
C GLY A 455 1.77 -2.19 -40.65
N SER A 456 2.64 -3.18 -40.46
CA SER A 456 2.86 -4.30 -41.37
C SER A 456 2.91 -5.60 -40.60
N VAL A 457 2.23 -6.62 -41.10
CA VAL A 457 2.48 -8.01 -40.71
C VAL A 457 3.75 -8.46 -41.41
N LEU A 458 4.77 -8.80 -40.63
CA LEU A 458 6.10 -9.18 -41.12
C LEU A 458 6.20 -10.69 -41.36
N LEU A 459 5.66 -11.48 -40.42
CA LEU A 459 5.67 -12.94 -40.47
C LEU A 459 4.30 -13.46 -40.05
N TYR A 460 3.75 -14.39 -40.83
CA TYR A 460 2.45 -15.00 -40.57
C TYR A 460 2.47 -16.39 -41.21
N GLN A 461 2.88 -17.42 -40.48
CA GLN A 461 3.03 -18.77 -41.04
C GLN A 461 3.00 -19.85 -39.97
N VAL A 462 2.72 -21.09 -40.38
CA VAL A 462 2.82 -22.29 -39.54
C VAL A 462 3.76 -23.28 -40.21
N GLU A 463 4.78 -23.70 -39.49
CA GLU A 463 5.68 -24.78 -39.90
C GLU A 463 5.17 -26.09 -39.31
N THR A 464 4.85 -27.07 -40.16
CA THR A 464 4.37 -28.39 -39.75
C THR A 464 5.43 -29.45 -40.02
N SER A 465 5.72 -30.29 -39.03
CA SER A 465 6.56 -31.47 -39.15
C SER A 465 5.83 -32.68 -38.58
N SER A 466 5.81 -33.80 -39.31
CA SER A 466 5.32 -35.08 -38.82
C SER A 466 6.36 -36.17 -39.02
N SER A 467 6.51 -37.04 -38.03
CA SER A 467 7.35 -38.24 -38.12
C SER A 467 6.54 -39.47 -37.78
N GLN A 468 6.64 -40.49 -38.61
CA GLN A 468 5.94 -41.77 -38.43
C GLN A 468 6.94 -42.83 -37.99
N GLY A 469 6.57 -43.61 -36.98
CA GLY A 469 7.32 -44.73 -36.46
C GLY A 469 6.47 -45.99 -36.36
N THR A 470 7.12 -47.10 -36.06
CA THR A 470 6.49 -48.40 -35.82
C THR A 470 6.90 -48.89 -34.45
N ASN A 471 5.91 -49.22 -33.62
CA ASN A 471 6.13 -49.89 -32.35
C ASN A 471 5.71 -51.36 -32.47
N THR A 472 6.55 -52.27 -32.03
CA THR A 472 6.23 -53.70 -31.97
C THR A 472 5.65 -54.03 -30.60
N VAL A 473 4.48 -54.67 -30.57
CA VAL A 473 3.92 -55.22 -29.34
C VAL A 473 3.83 -56.74 -29.44
N ARG A 474 4.26 -57.42 -28.37
CA ARG A 474 4.10 -58.86 -28.21
C ARG A 474 2.86 -59.15 -27.38
N TYR A 475 1.92 -59.90 -27.93
CA TYR A 475 0.66 -60.24 -27.28
C TYR A 475 0.30 -61.72 -27.47
N GLN A 476 -0.51 -62.25 -26.55
CA GLN A 476 -0.86 -63.66 -26.54
C GLN A 476 -2.02 -63.92 -27.51
N ILE A 477 -1.80 -64.74 -28.55
CA ILE A 477 -2.79 -65.05 -29.60
C ILE A 477 -3.53 -66.36 -29.36
N GLY A 478 -3.14 -67.14 -28.35
CA GLY A 478 -3.79 -68.38 -27.98
C GLY A 478 -2.87 -69.26 -27.17
N THR A 479 -3.17 -70.56 -27.17
CA THR A 479 -2.31 -71.57 -26.58
C THR A 479 -2.04 -72.66 -27.59
N GLU A 480 -0.81 -73.17 -27.62
CA GLU A 480 -0.37 -74.23 -28.52
C GLU A 480 -0.09 -75.50 -27.73
N ILE A 481 -0.55 -76.62 -28.28
CA ILE A 481 -0.31 -77.94 -27.72
C ILE A 481 1.06 -78.40 -28.22
N GLN A 482 2.07 -78.26 -27.37
CA GLN A 482 3.43 -78.70 -27.67
C GLN A 482 3.73 -80.02 -26.97
N ASP A 483 4.67 -80.78 -27.52
CA ASP A 483 5.20 -81.95 -26.83
C ASP A 483 5.77 -81.53 -25.49
N ASN A 484 5.34 -82.24 -24.45
CA ASN A 484 5.92 -82.03 -23.15
C ASN A 484 7.35 -82.55 -23.19
N ILE A 485 8.32 -81.64 -23.15
CA ILE A 485 9.74 -81.99 -23.14
C ILE A 485 10.04 -82.98 -22.00
N GLU A 486 9.31 -82.90 -20.88
CA GLU A 486 9.44 -83.86 -19.78
C GLU A 486 8.94 -85.26 -20.16
N TYR A 487 7.87 -85.38 -20.94
CA TYR A 487 7.40 -86.68 -21.45
C TYR A 487 8.37 -87.26 -22.49
N LEU A 488 8.88 -86.44 -23.41
CA LEU A 488 9.86 -86.91 -24.41
C LEU A 488 11.16 -87.38 -23.74
N ASN A 489 11.63 -86.66 -22.72
CA ASN A 489 12.77 -87.11 -21.93
C ASN A 489 12.44 -88.38 -21.12
N TRP A 490 11.19 -88.53 -20.64
CA TRP A 490 10.74 -89.72 -19.93
C TRP A 490 10.68 -90.96 -20.83
N ILE A 491 10.17 -90.84 -22.06
CA ILE A 491 10.09 -91.96 -23.01
C ILE A 491 11.49 -92.34 -23.54
N ALA A 492 12.39 -91.37 -23.72
CA ALA A 492 13.78 -91.64 -24.09
C ALA A 492 14.53 -92.42 -22.99
N LYS A 493 14.21 -92.18 -21.72
CA LYS A 493 14.74 -92.97 -20.59
C LYS A 493 14.06 -94.33 -20.41
N ASN A 494 12.85 -94.50 -20.92
CA ASN A 494 12.07 -95.74 -20.79
C ASN A 494 11.54 -96.23 -22.16
N PRO A 495 12.41 -96.70 -23.09
CA PRO A 495 12.05 -96.91 -24.49
C PRO A 495 11.00 -98.03 -24.72
N ASN A 496 10.93 -98.99 -23.81
CA ASN A 496 10.03 -100.15 -23.85
C ASN A 496 9.19 -100.25 -22.55
N ALA A 497 8.61 -99.14 -22.11
CA ALA A 497 7.85 -99.09 -20.86
C ALA A 497 6.58 -99.98 -20.92
N PRO A 498 6.35 -100.89 -19.96
CA PRO A 498 5.10 -101.66 -19.89
C PRO A 498 3.89 -100.77 -19.55
N PRO A 499 2.65 -101.21 -19.86
CA PRO A 499 1.45 -100.36 -19.80
C PRO A 499 1.17 -99.70 -18.44
N ASN A 500 1.58 -100.33 -17.33
CA ASN A 500 1.43 -99.80 -15.98
C ASN A 500 2.34 -98.60 -15.68
N LEU A 501 3.52 -98.53 -16.28
CA LEU A 501 4.47 -97.43 -16.12
C LEU A 501 4.12 -96.24 -17.02
N LEU A 502 3.51 -96.49 -18.18
CA LEU A 502 3.01 -95.45 -19.08
C LEU A 502 1.92 -94.57 -18.44
N ALA A 503 1.16 -95.12 -17.49
CA ALA A 503 0.09 -94.40 -16.77
C ALA A 503 0.63 -93.32 -15.81
N THR A 504 1.89 -93.40 -15.37
CA THR A 504 2.53 -92.41 -14.50
C THR A 504 3.41 -91.40 -15.27
N ALA A 505 3.45 -91.51 -16.60
CA ALA A 505 4.22 -90.60 -17.43
C ALA A 505 3.58 -89.19 -17.45
N PRO A 506 4.40 -88.12 -17.53
CA PRO A 506 3.88 -86.77 -17.75
C PRO A 506 2.98 -86.75 -18.99
N PRO A 507 1.96 -85.88 -19.06
CA PRO A 507 1.11 -85.82 -20.23
C PRO A 507 1.98 -85.56 -21.45
N ALA A 508 1.78 -86.35 -22.51
CA ALA A 508 2.61 -86.29 -23.71
C ALA A 508 2.60 -84.90 -24.36
N LYS A 509 1.54 -84.14 -24.12
CA LYS A 509 1.34 -82.80 -24.64
C LYS A 509 0.98 -81.82 -23.51
N ILE A 510 1.54 -80.61 -23.55
CA ILE A 510 1.19 -79.50 -22.66
C ILE A 510 0.74 -78.28 -23.47
N THR A 511 -0.13 -77.47 -22.86
CA THR A 511 -0.68 -76.26 -23.46
C THR A 511 0.14 -75.05 -23.02
N ALA A 512 0.90 -74.43 -23.92
CA ALA A 512 1.73 -73.26 -23.64
C ALA A 512 1.17 -71.99 -24.32
N PRO A 513 1.30 -70.79 -23.72
CA PRO A 513 0.84 -69.55 -24.35
C PRO A 513 1.65 -69.26 -25.62
N LYS A 514 0.94 -69.09 -26.74
CA LYS A 514 1.51 -68.69 -28.02
C LYS A 514 1.44 -67.19 -28.13
N PHE A 515 2.58 -66.55 -28.34
CA PHE A 515 2.70 -65.12 -28.53
C PHE A 515 2.90 -64.80 -30.01
N ALA A 516 2.30 -63.70 -30.46
CA ALA A 516 2.64 -63.07 -31.72
C ALA A 516 3.20 -61.67 -31.46
N GLU A 517 4.04 -61.23 -32.37
CA GLU A 517 4.50 -59.85 -32.45
C GLU A 517 3.81 -59.19 -33.63
N LYS A 518 3.30 -57.98 -33.42
CA LYS A 518 2.67 -57.20 -34.46
C LYS A 518 3.04 -55.75 -34.29
N ASP A 519 3.39 -55.15 -35.42
CA ASP A 519 3.73 -53.74 -35.47
C ASP A 519 2.44 -52.91 -35.57
N TYR A 520 2.43 -51.80 -34.85
CA TYR A 520 1.41 -50.77 -35.00
C TYR A 520 2.10 -49.43 -35.25
N ILE A 521 1.41 -48.58 -36.01
CA ILE A 521 1.92 -47.27 -36.43
C ILE A 521 1.70 -46.28 -35.29
N VAL A 522 2.75 -45.53 -34.99
CA VAL A 522 2.69 -44.33 -34.15
C VAL A 522 3.19 -43.13 -34.95
N SER A 523 2.67 -41.95 -34.68
CA SER A 523 3.13 -40.73 -35.34
C SER A 523 3.19 -39.57 -34.37
N ASN A 524 4.28 -38.79 -34.45
CA ASN A 524 4.43 -37.52 -33.76
C ASN A 524 4.12 -36.40 -34.76
N HIS A 525 3.24 -35.49 -34.37
CA HIS A 525 2.87 -34.32 -35.15
C HIS A 525 3.23 -33.06 -34.37
N LYS A 526 3.98 -32.16 -35.00
CA LYS A 526 4.41 -30.90 -34.39
C LYS A 526 4.13 -29.73 -35.33
N LYS A 527 3.59 -28.65 -34.78
CA LYS A 527 3.41 -27.38 -35.48
C LYS A 527 4.04 -26.24 -34.71
N VAL A 528 4.68 -25.34 -35.44
CA VAL A 528 5.27 -24.11 -34.91
C VAL A 528 4.66 -22.93 -35.65
N GLY A 529 3.81 -22.17 -34.96
CA GLY A 529 3.23 -20.94 -35.49
C GLY A 529 4.13 -19.74 -35.24
N PHE A 530 4.15 -18.81 -36.20
CA PHE A 530 4.83 -17.52 -36.08
C PHE A 530 3.90 -16.39 -36.53
N VAL A 531 3.70 -15.41 -35.66
CA VAL A 531 3.02 -14.15 -35.99
C VAL A 531 3.89 -12.99 -35.51
N GLN A 532 4.36 -12.18 -36.45
CA GLN A 532 5.16 -10.99 -36.17
C GLN A 532 4.52 -9.79 -36.87
N LEU A 533 4.26 -8.72 -36.12
CA LEU A 533 3.78 -7.46 -36.66
C LEU A 533 4.65 -6.31 -36.21
N SER A 534 4.80 -5.31 -37.08
CA SER A 534 5.36 -4.00 -36.77
C SER A 534 4.26 -2.97 -36.87
N PHE A 535 4.24 -2.00 -35.96
CA PHE A 535 3.24 -0.95 -35.97
C PHE A 535 3.82 0.37 -35.48
N ARG A 536 3.12 1.45 -35.85
CA ARG A 536 3.33 2.79 -35.34
C ARG A 536 2.00 3.42 -34.96
N ILE A 537 2.03 4.22 -33.90
CA ILE A 537 0.93 5.05 -33.43
C ILE A 537 1.35 6.50 -33.67
N VAL A 538 0.50 7.26 -34.35
CA VAL A 538 0.82 8.62 -34.81
C VAL A 538 -0.19 9.59 -34.21
N ASP A 539 0.30 10.69 -33.62
CA ASP A 539 -0.53 11.87 -33.35
C ASP A 539 -0.76 12.56 -34.70
N VAL A 540 -1.99 12.52 -35.17
CA VAL A 540 -2.32 12.94 -36.53
C VAL A 540 -2.30 14.47 -36.64
N ARG A 541 -2.50 15.19 -35.53
CA ARG A 541 -2.43 16.66 -35.50
C ARG A 541 -0.99 17.15 -35.64
N THR A 542 -0.04 16.49 -34.97
CA THR A 542 1.39 16.87 -35.04
C THR A 542 2.16 16.14 -36.12
N GLY A 543 1.63 15.01 -36.62
CA GLY A 543 2.30 14.06 -37.51
C GLY A 543 3.41 13.26 -36.85
N GLU A 544 3.60 13.39 -35.54
CA GLU A 544 4.70 12.73 -34.81
C GLU A 544 4.33 11.29 -34.43
N ASN A 545 5.32 10.41 -34.48
CA ASN A 545 5.15 9.04 -33.99
C ASN A 545 5.14 9.04 -32.47
N ILE A 546 3.99 8.74 -31.87
CA ILE A 546 3.86 8.51 -30.43
C ILE A 546 4.66 7.25 -30.03
N GLN A 547 4.57 6.21 -30.86
CA GLN A 547 5.21 4.92 -30.59
C GLN A 547 5.47 4.14 -31.86
N VAL A 548 6.58 3.40 -31.92
CA VAL A 548 6.91 2.44 -32.99
C VAL A 548 7.44 1.17 -32.33
N ARG A 549 6.83 0.00 -32.62
CA ARG A 549 7.22 -1.29 -32.02
C ARG A 549 6.95 -2.46 -32.96
N THR A 550 7.63 -3.58 -32.67
CA THR A 550 7.37 -4.89 -33.26
C THR A 550 6.92 -5.85 -32.16
N ILE A 551 5.85 -6.60 -32.40
CA ILE A 551 5.34 -7.66 -31.52
C ILE A 551 5.52 -8.98 -32.25
N GLU A 552 6.03 -9.97 -31.52
CA GLU A 552 6.23 -11.33 -32.01
C GLU A 552 5.55 -12.32 -31.06
N ARG A 553 4.90 -13.31 -31.65
CA ARG A 553 4.43 -14.52 -30.96
C ARG A 553 4.89 -15.74 -31.73
N LYS A 554 5.30 -16.73 -30.95
CA LYS A 554 5.69 -18.07 -31.41
C LYS A 554 5.00 -19.07 -30.52
N GLU A 555 4.30 -20.02 -31.11
CA GLU A 555 3.61 -21.08 -30.37
C GLU A 555 3.95 -22.45 -30.95
N VAL A 556 4.17 -23.43 -30.08
CA VAL A 556 4.49 -24.81 -30.46
C VAL A 556 3.40 -25.71 -29.90
N VAL A 557 2.77 -26.49 -30.78
CA VAL A 557 1.79 -27.52 -30.42
C VAL A 557 2.26 -28.85 -30.98
N GLU A 558 2.15 -29.91 -30.16
CA GLU A 558 2.57 -31.25 -30.52
C GLU A 558 1.58 -32.30 -30.00
N ASP A 559 1.45 -33.39 -30.74
CA ASP A 559 0.57 -34.52 -30.41
C ASP A 559 1.16 -35.85 -30.92
N ASP A 560 1.00 -36.90 -30.12
CA ASP A 560 1.45 -38.26 -30.43
C ASP A 560 0.22 -39.14 -30.68
N THR A 561 0.18 -39.81 -31.82
CA THR A 561 -0.97 -40.63 -32.23
C THR A 561 -0.62 -42.09 -32.34
N SER A 562 -1.63 -42.95 -32.16
CA SER A 562 -1.50 -44.41 -32.23
C SER A 562 -2.61 -44.98 -33.09
N ALA A 563 -2.25 -45.77 -34.10
CA ALA A 563 -3.21 -46.52 -34.91
C ALA A 563 -3.97 -47.59 -34.10
N GLY A 564 -3.53 -47.87 -32.86
CA GLY A 564 -4.12 -48.87 -31.99
C GLY A 564 -3.87 -50.30 -32.49
N LEU A 565 -4.03 -51.26 -31.58
CA LEU A 565 -4.02 -52.67 -31.90
C LEU A 565 -4.96 -53.40 -30.93
N PRO A 566 -6.25 -53.57 -31.28
CA PRO A 566 -7.24 -54.16 -30.38
C PRO A 566 -6.89 -55.57 -29.91
N GLU A 567 -6.30 -56.38 -30.79
CA GLU A 567 -5.83 -57.75 -30.50
C GLU A 567 -4.75 -57.79 -29.41
N ALA A 568 -3.97 -56.71 -29.27
CA ALA A 568 -2.91 -56.54 -28.27
C ALA A 568 -3.30 -55.57 -27.13
N ASN A 569 -4.57 -55.19 -27.04
CA ASN A 569 -5.09 -54.19 -26.09
C ASN A 569 -4.39 -52.81 -26.17
N VAL A 570 -3.81 -52.46 -27.33
CA VAL A 570 -3.26 -51.12 -27.57
C VAL A 570 -4.40 -50.21 -28.03
N LYS A 571 -4.64 -49.13 -27.29
CA LYS A 571 -5.72 -48.17 -27.59
C LYS A 571 -5.37 -47.34 -28.82
N PHE A 572 -6.39 -47.07 -29.63
CA PHE A 572 -6.33 -46.08 -30.70
C PHE A 572 -6.33 -44.68 -30.08
N ASP A 573 -5.40 -43.83 -30.54
CA ASP A 573 -5.29 -42.45 -30.12
C ASP A 573 -5.33 -41.53 -31.35
N PRO A 574 -6.45 -40.82 -31.59
CA PRO A 574 -6.60 -39.95 -32.76
C PRO A 574 -5.78 -38.67 -32.62
N LEU A 575 -5.41 -38.07 -33.76
CA LEU A 575 -4.77 -36.76 -33.82
C LEU A 575 -5.70 -35.67 -33.26
N VAL A 576 -5.30 -35.00 -32.18
CA VAL A 576 -5.95 -33.85 -31.57
C VAL A 576 -4.96 -32.69 -31.49
N ILE A 577 -4.78 -32.00 -32.61
CA ILE A 577 -3.91 -30.82 -32.72
C ILE A 577 -4.66 -29.68 -33.42
N LEU A 578 -4.38 -28.43 -33.03
CA LEU A 578 -4.98 -27.26 -33.67
C LEU A 578 -4.67 -27.24 -35.18
N THR A 579 -5.66 -26.84 -35.97
CA THR A 579 -5.43 -26.52 -37.38
C THR A 579 -4.54 -25.28 -37.51
N ASP A 580 -3.90 -25.11 -38.67
CA ASP A 580 -3.01 -23.96 -38.91
C ASP A 580 -3.78 -22.65 -38.77
N THR A 581 -5.04 -22.64 -39.24
CA THR A 581 -5.95 -21.50 -39.11
C THR A 581 -6.29 -21.20 -37.65
N GLU A 582 -6.63 -22.21 -36.84
CA GLU A 582 -6.96 -22.00 -35.41
C GLU A 582 -5.74 -21.50 -34.62
N LEU A 583 -4.56 -22.06 -34.88
CA LEU A 583 -3.31 -21.63 -34.25
C LEU A 583 -2.99 -20.17 -34.62
N LEU A 584 -3.04 -19.82 -35.91
CA LEU A 584 -2.82 -18.45 -36.37
C LEU A 584 -3.88 -17.47 -35.84
N GLN A 585 -5.15 -17.86 -35.77
CA GLN A 585 -6.23 -17.04 -35.22
C GLN A 585 -5.99 -16.75 -33.73
N LYS A 586 -5.63 -17.78 -32.94
CA LYS A 586 -5.30 -17.63 -31.52
C LYS A 586 -4.14 -16.64 -31.35
N MET A 587 -3.02 -16.89 -32.02
CA MET A 587 -1.83 -16.04 -31.94
C MET A 587 -2.11 -14.61 -32.41
N THR A 588 -2.89 -14.44 -33.47
CA THR A 588 -3.31 -13.12 -33.96
C THR A 588 -4.12 -12.39 -32.90
N GLY A 589 -5.04 -13.07 -32.21
CA GLY A 589 -5.81 -12.50 -31.11
C GLY A 589 -4.91 -11.98 -29.99
N GLU A 590 -3.87 -12.73 -29.62
CA GLU A 590 -2.91 -12.32 -28.57
C GLU A 590 -2.08 -11.11 -28.99
N VAL A 591 -1.55 -11.11 -30.20
CA VAL A 591 -0.74 -10.02 -30.76
C VAL A 591 -1.60 -8.75 -30.90
N VAL A 592 -2.81 -8.88 -31.42
CA VAL A 592 -3.76 -7.77 -31.57
C VAL A 592 -4.19 -7.23 -30.21
N ALA A 593 -4.38 -8.08 -29.21
CA ALA A 593 -4.70 -7.61 -27.86
C ALA A 593 -3.56 -6.79 -27.25
N GLU A 594 -2.29 -7.16 -27.48
CA GLU A 594 -1.16 -6.33 -27.08
C GLU A 594 -1.13 -5.00 -27.85
N LEU A 595 -1.27 -5.04 -29.18
CA LEU A 595 -1.34 -3.86 -30.03
C LEU A 595 -2.48 -2.92 -29.59
N GLY A 596 -3.66 -3.44 -29.30
CA GLY A 596 -4.82 -2.67 -28.87
C GLY A 596 -4.62 -1.97 -27.53
N ARG A 597 -3.95 -2.62 -26.57
CA ARG A 597 -3.57 -1.97 -25.31
C ARG A 597 -2.58 -0.82 -25.54
N GLU A 598 -1.59 -1.02 -26.39
CA GLU A 598 -0.63 0.05 -26.73
C GLU A 598 -1.31 1.19 -27.50
N ALA A 599 -2.25 0.88 -28.40
CA ALA A 599 -3.02 1.87 -29.16
C ALA A 599 -3.90 2.77 -28.28
N LEU A 600 -4.49 2.21 -27.21
CA LEU A 600 -5.32 2.97 -26.27
C LEU A 600 -4.51 3.74 -25.23
N LYS A 601 -3.25 3.35 -24.98
CA LYS A 601 -2.42 3.94 -23.93
C LYS A 601 -2.28 5.47 -24.00
N PRO A 602 -2.07 6.11 -25.17
CA PRO A 602 -2.00 7.57 -25.27
C PRO A 602 -3.34 8.28 -25.02
N LEU A 603 -4.45 7.53 -25.13
CA LEU A 603 -5.81 8.02 -24.93
C LEU A 603 -6.34 7.69 -23.51
N ASN A 604 -5.51 7.08 -22.66
CA ASN A 604 -5.86 6.84 -21.28
C ASN A 604 -5.64 8.11 -20.44
N ASN A 605 -6.49 8.29 -19.44
CA ASN A 605 -6.42 9.38 -18.47
C ASN A 605 -6.45 10.80 -19.09
N LEU A 606 -7.21 10.99 -20.18
CA LEU A 606 -7.38 12.30 -20.83
C LEU A 606 -7.91 13.37 -19.86
N GLU A 607 -8.77 13.00 -18.90
CA GLU A 607 -9.26 13.88 -17.86
C GLU A 607 -8.11 14.55 -17.08
N LYS A 608 -7.04 13.80 -16.80
CA LYS A 608 -5.85 14.30 -16.11
C LYS A 608 -5.08 15.28 -17.00
N THR A 609 -4.98 14.99 -18.29
CA THR A 609 -4.33 15.86 -19.27
C THR A 609 -5.05 17.20 -19.35
N TYR A 610 -6.37 17.19 -19.55
CA TYR A 610 -7.19 18.40 -19.57
C TYR A 610 -7.10 19.18 -18.25
N PHE A 611 -7.13 18.49 -17.10
CA PHE A 611 -6.99 19.16 -15.81
C PHE A 611 -5.64 19.88 -15.68
N GLN A 612 -4.54 19.22 -16.07
CA GLN A 612 -3.20 19.81 -16.03
C GLN A 612 -3.05 20.99 -16.99
N GLU A 613 -3.61 20.90 -18.19
CA GLU A 613 -3.67 22.03 -19.13
C GLU A 613 -4.46 23.20 -18.53
N GLY A 614 -5.57 22.93 -17.85
CA GLY A 614 -6.33 23.93 -17.09
C GLY A 614 -5.48 24.64 -16.04
N GLU A 615 -4.72 23.90 -15.23
CA GLU A 615 -3.79 24.47 -14.25
C GLU A 615 -2.67 25.32 -14.92
N GLN A 616 -2.21 24.92 -16.11
CA GLN A 616 -1.24 25.72 -16.87
C GLN A 616 -1.83 27.05 -17.36
N PHE A 617 -3.05 27.04 -17.89
CA PHE A 617 -3.74 28.26 -18.30
C PHE A 617 -4.00 29.19 -17.11
N LEU A 618 -4.34 28.65 -15.94
CA LEU A 618 -4.46 29.44 -14.71
C LEU A 618 -3.15 30.15 -14.36
N LYS A 619 -2.01 29.44 -14.42
CA LYS A 619 -0.69 30.04 -14.18
C LYS A 619 -0.37 31.19 -15.16
N ARG A 620 -0.88 31.11 -16.39
CA ARG A 620 -0.76 32.14 -17.43
C ARG A 620 -1.80 33.27 -17.31
N ARG A 621 -2.67 33.22 -16.29
CA ARG A 621 -3.79 34.17 -16.09
C ARG A 621 -4.84 34.13 -17.20
N GLU A 622 -4.92 33.02 -17.94
CA GLU A 622 -5.91 32.79 -19.00
C GLU A 622 -7.14 32.06 -18.43
N GLY A 623 -7.87 32.72 -17.52
CA GLY A 623 -8.95 32.08 -16.75
C GLY A 623 -10.02 31.39 -17.60
N LEU A 624 -10.46 32.00 -18.70
CA LEU A 624 -11.47 31.39 -19.58
C LEU A 624 -10.94 30.15 -20.33
N ASN A 625 -9.66 30.12 -20.72
CA ASN A 625 -9.08 28.93 -21.35
C ASN A 625 -8.90 27.81 -20.31
N ALA A 626 -8.57 28.17 -19.07
CA ALA A 626 -8.53 27.22 -17.97
C ALA A 626 -9.92 26.62 -17.70
N ALA A 627 -10.97 27.45 -17.69
CA ALA A 627 -12.36 27.03 -17.50
C ALA A 627 -12.77 25.97 -18.54
N GLU A 628 -12.46 26.19 -19.81
CA GLU A 628 -12.76 25.24 -20.88
C GLU A 628 -12.10 23.86 -20.68
N ASN A 629 -10.87 23.85 -20.13
CA ASN A 629 -10.11 22.63 -19.88
C ASN A 629 -10.57 21.90 -18.61
N PHE A 630 -10.93 22.61 -17.54
CA PHE A 630 -11.55 21.98 -16.38
C PHE A 630 -12.90 21.36 -16.74
N VAL A 631 -13.71 22.01 -17.57
CA VAL A 631 -14.94 21.42 -18.08
C VAL A 631 -14.65 20.21 -18.99
N ALA A 632 -13.60 20.26 -19.81
CA ALA A 632 -13.17 19.10 -20.60
C ALA A 632 -12.84 17.89 -19.71
N ALA A 633 -12.09 18.10 -18.62
CA ALA A 633 -11.79 17.04 -17.65
C ALA A 633 -13.04 16.41 -17.02
N ILE A 634 -14.01 17.25 -16.62
CA ILE A 634 -15.29 16.78 -16.04
C ILE A 634 -16.09 15.96 -17.05
N PHE A 635 -16.14 16.40 -18.31
CA PHE A 635 -16.92 15.73 -19.35
C PHE A 635 -16.26 14.44 -19.84
N ASP A 636 -14.93 14.37 -19.85
CA ASP A 636 -14.18 13.17 -20.16
C ASP A 636 -14.54 12.03 -19.19
N GLU A 637 -14.51 12.33 -17.89
CA GLU A 637 -14.99 11.42 -16.84
C GLU A 637 -16.47 11.06 -16.97
N LYS A 638 -17.32 12.04 -17.32
CA LYS A 638 -18.76 11.81 -17.56
C LYS A 638 -18.97 10.80 -18.69
N MET A 639 -18.17 10.87 -19.76
CA MET A 639 -18.23 9.96 -20.91
C MET A 639 -17.71 8.55 -20.56
N LYS A 640 -16.77 8.45 -19.63
CA LYS A 640 -16.29 7.18 -19.05
C LYS A 640 -17.26 6.54 -18.07
N MET A 641 -18.38 7.20 -17.77
CA MET A 641 -19.33 6.81 -16.70
C MET A 641 -18.70 6.79 -15.30
N THR A 642 -17.59 7.50 -15.10
CA THR A 642 -16.89 7.62 -13.81
C THR A 642 -17.15 9.01 -13.23
N GLN A 643 -18.32 9.24 -12.63
CA GLN A 643 -18.68 10.55 -12.10
C GLN A 643 -18.20 10.74 -10.66
N GLY A 644 -17.88 11.99 -10.29
CA GLY A 644 -17.60 12.37 -8.90
C GLY A 644 -16.21 11.97 -8.41
N SER A 645 -15.23 11.81 -9.31
CA SER A 645 -13.85 11.61 -8.89
C SER A 645 -13.32 12.84 -8.15
N PHE A 646 -12.24 12.66 -7.37
CA PHE A 646 -11.51 13.77 -6.76
C PHE A 646 -11.07 14.82 -7.78
N LEU A 647 -10.70 14.40 -8.99
CA LEU A 647 -10.26 15.31 -10.05
C LEU A 647 -11.42 16.16 -10.58
N SER A 648 -12.59 15.57 -10.82
CA SER A 648 -13.80 16.30 -11.22
C SER A 648 -14.24 17.31 -10.16
N LEU A 649 -14.18 16.95 -8.88
CA LEU A 649 -14.51 17.87 -7.78
C LEU A 649 -13.55 19.07 -7.78
N LYS A 650 -12.24 18.80 -7.85
CA LYS A 650 -11.22 19.85 -7.90
C LYS A 650 -11.33 20.71 -9.17
N ALA A 651 -11.70 20.13 -10.30
CA ALA A 651 -11.95 20.85 -11.55
C ALA A 651 -13.13 21.81 -11.41
N MET A 652 -14.20 21.38 -10.74
CA MET A 652 -15.36 22.23 -10.46
C MET A 652 -15.01 23.36 -9.48
N GLU A 653 -14.24 23.08 -8.42
CA GLU A 653 -13.76 24.11 -7.49
C GLU A 653 -12.95 25.20 -8.22
N ASN A 654 -11.97 24.79 -9.04
CA ASN A 654 -11.20 25.72 -9.86
C ASN A 654 -12.07 26.53 -10.83
N LEU A 655 -13.10 25.89 -11.41
CA LEU A 655 -14.04 26.55 -12.31
C LEU A 655 -14.86 27.63 -11.59
N GLU A 656 -15.36 27.33 -10.38
CA GLU A 656 -16.06 28.29 -9.54
C GLU A 656 -15.14 29.46 -9.14
N ASP A 657 -13.88 29.19 -8.78
CA ASP A 657 -12.91 30.24 -8.44
C ASP A 657 -12.57 31.15 -9.63
N ILE A 658 -12.50 30.60 -10.85
CA ILE A 658 -12.34 31.41 -12.08
C ILE A 658 -13.50 32.39 -12.21
N PHE A 659 -14.74 31.91 -12.12
CA PHE A 659 -15.91 32.77 -12.32
C PHE A 659 -16.18 33.69 -11.12
N ARG A 660 -15.78 33.32 -9.90
CA ARG A 660 -15.77 34.22 -8.74
C ARG A 660 -14.88 35.44 -8.96
N ASN A 661 -13.80 35.28 -9.72
CA ASN A 661 -12.86 36.34 -10.06
C ASN A 661 -13.03 36.90 -11.48
N TYR A 662 -14.08 36.47 -12.20
CA TYR A 662 -14.44 37.01 -13.51
C TYR A 662 -15.38 38.21 -13.32
N LYS A 663 -15.02 39.33 -13.94
CA LYS A 663 -15.83 40.54 -13.99
C LYS A 663 -16.38 40.70 -15.42
N ASP A 664 -17.70 40.68 -15.57
CA ASP A 664 -18.31 41.01 -16.86
C ASP A 664 -18.30 42.54 -17.01
N ASN A 665 -17.61 43.02 -18.05
CA ASN A 665 -17.51 44.45 -18.38
C ASN A 665 -18.60 44.87 -19.36
#